data_AF-A0A2T7B9R8-F1
#
_entry.id   AF-A0A2T7B9R8-F1
#
_cell.length_a   1.000
_cell.length_b   1.000
_cell.length_c   1.000
_cell.angle_alpha   90.00
_cell.angle_beta   90.00
_cell.angle_gamma   90.00
#
_symmetry.space_group_name_H-M   'P 1'
#
loop_
_entity.id
_entity.type
_entity.pdbx_description
1 polymer ?
#
loop_
_entity_poly.entity_id
_entity_poly.type
_entity_poly.pdbx_seq_one_letter_code
_entity_poly.pdbx_strand_id
1 'polypeptide(L)'
;MSEWLSVLFFIASVAIYAYKAGRNTWWFIATLVVLGLFVILNLTLLASNYFTGDGITDAVLYTLTSSLTGAGVSKYILPGIGLVAALLAVFALLTWILRRRRHLPYHFGYSFAALLLALASVDASPAFRQITELVKSQTAEGSPDFAAYYKEPQKRIENPQLNLVYIYGESLERTYFDDEAFPNLTPDLGALKNEGIDFSHTAQLPGTDYTIAGMVASQCGIPLFAPFEGNASASMSSFFPQNVCLGDILKNSGYENYFIQGANLRFAGKDVFLKSHGFDHLYGAEELKGVVADPAYRNDWGFYDDTVLDEVWKKYEALSKAGKRFSLFTLTVDTHHPDGFVSRTCKRKSYPFEGKPNQSFSAVSCSQEHVAALINKIKASPYFKNTVIVVSSDHLAMNNTAYKYLSKQDRNNLFFILRGDQPQQDVVAVKRNTMDNGATVLDVLGGDNYLGLGRSSLSGQSLSTVFLNMKSKVLAWKPDIISLWKFPSKIDSFTVDTQKQTIAFSGSHFRLPLLLRVSDKRIEPLPESEYSAPLRFQLADFAPRDNFLWVDNCYKMARLWAPALALSTDYCVSQGQLGGEQKVQRVDKATWQGKAAFRDTVIDAARYQRNVETLKVMDNDIRYQADSFIFNVAGAPEEVRQFSGISRPESWGRWSNAQLGEEVKIEYNQPLPEKFDLVITAKAFGPNAGKPVPVKVGDSEQTLTLGNEVSTTTLHFENPTRSNTLVIVPPDPQSTNEGNILGHSPRRLGIGMVSIKVINASG
;
A
#
# COMPACT_ATOMS: atom_id res chain seq x y z
N MET A 1 27.43 -16.76 13.59
CA MET A 1 28.13 -16.65 14.89
C MET A 1 27.45 -15.66 15.84
N SER A 2 26.95 -14.51 15.37
CA SER A 2 26.30 -13.50 16.23
C SER A 2 24.97 -13.96 16.85
N GLU A 3 24.14 -14.70 16.13
CA GLU A 3 22.84 -15.16 16.63
C GLU A 3 22.94 -16.09 17.85
N TRP A 4 23.75 -17.15 17.75
CA TRP A 4 24.03 -18.05 18.87
C TRP A 4 24.60 -17.34 20.09
N LEU A 5 25.48 -16.36 19.85
CA LEU A 5 26.06 -15.53 20.92
C LEU A 5 25.00 -14.68 21.61
N SER A 6 24.07 -14.09 20.84
CA SER A 6 22.97 -13.28 21.37
C SER A 6 22.03 -14.11 22.27
N VAL A 7 21.68 -15.33 21.84
CA VAL A 7 20.85 -16.27 22.62
C VAL A 7 21.58 -16.73 23.88
N LEU A 8 22.89 -16.99 23.79
CA LEU A 8 23.70 -17.38 24.95
C LEU A 8 23.73 -16.26 26.01
N PHE A 9 23.93 -15.01 25.60
CA PHE A 9 23.88 -13.86 26.51
C PHE A 9 22.49 -13.67 27.13
N PHE A 10 21.42 -13.87 26.36
CA PHE A 10 20.04 -13.82 26.85
C PHE A 10 19.80 -14.87 27.95
N ILE A 11 20.15 -16.13 27.70
CA ILE A 11 19.99 -17.23 28.67
C ILE A 11 20.86 -16.98 29.90
N ALA A 12 22.11 -16.55 29.72
CA ALA A 12 23.03 -16.24 30.81
C ALA A 12 22.51 -15.10 31.70
N SER A 13 21.95 -14.04 31.09
CA SER A 13 21.31 -12.94 31.80
C SER A 13 20.14 -13.44 32.67
N VAL A 14 19.21 -14.21 32.08
CA VAL A 14 18.06 -14.77 32.79
C VAL A 14 18.51 -15.66 33.95
N ALA A 15 19.50 -16.52 33.73
CA ALA A 15 20.02 -17.43 34.75
C ALA A 15 20.69 -16.66 35.90
N ILE A 16 21.59 -15.73 35.61
CA ILE A 16 22.28 -14.94 36.65
C ILE A 16 21.27 -14.13 37.45
N TYR A 17 20.30 -13.50 36.78
CA TYR A 17 19.27 -12.74 37.46
C TYR A 17 18.40 -13.62 38.37
N ALA A 18 17.87 -14.72 37.82
CA ALA A 18 16.94 -15.60 38.54
C ALA A 18 17.61 -16.36 39.71
N TYR A 19 18.90 -16.66 39.62
CA TYR A 19 19.61 -17.47 40.62
C TYR A 19 20.48 -16.67 41.60
N LYS A 20 20.96 -15.46 41.25
CA LYS A 20 22.01 -14.76 42.02
C LYS A 20 21.72 -13.28 42.37
N ALA A 21 20.84 -12.57 41.66
CA ALA A 21 20.67 -11.12 41.80
C ALA A 21 19.85 -10.67 43.03
N GLY A 22 18.95 -11.52 43.54
CA GLY A 22 18.10 -11.21 44.70
C GLY A 22 16.99 -10.18 44.40
N ARG A 23 16.23 -9.76 45.43
CA ARG A 23 15.04 -8.90 45.25
C ARG A 23 15.38 -7.41 45.16
N ASN A 24 15.24 -6.82 43.97
CA ASN A 24 15.21 -5.38 43.76
C ASN A 24 14.26 -5.01 42.62
N THR A 25 13.37 -4.05 42.83
CA THR A 25 12.34 -3.66 41.86
C THR A 25 12.91 -2.97 40.64
N TRP A 26 13.91 -2.10 40.81
CA TRP A 26 14.53 -1.34 39.72
C TRP A 26 15.29 -2.28 38.78
N TRP A 27 16.18 -3.13 39.33
CA TRP A 27 16.94 -4.11 38.53
C TRP A 27 16.03 -5.11 37.82
N PHE A 28 14.91 -5.48 38.45
CA PHE A 28 13.92 -6.36 37.85
C PHE A 28 13.27 -5.71 36.63
N ILE A 29 12.79 -4.47 36.77
CA ILE A 29 12.16 -3.73 35.67
C ILE A 29 13.18 -3.50 34.56
N ALA A 30 14.39 -3.01 34.87
CA ALA A 30 15.41 -2.76 33.87
C ALA A 30 15.79 -4.02 33.07
N THR A 31 16.05 -5.14 33.76
CA THR A 31 16.41 -6.41 33.10
C THR A 31 15.24 -6.96 32.30
N LEU A 32 14.01 -6.92 32.84
CA LEU A 32 12.81 -7.37 32.12
C LEU A 32 12.54 -6.54 30.86
N VAL A 33 12.73 -5.22 30.91
CA VAL A 33 12.56 -4.34 29.74
C VAL A 33 13.57 -4.67 28.66
N VAL A 34 14.86 -4.84 28.99
CA VAL A 34 15.90 -5.17 27.99
C VAL A 34 15.69 -6.57 27.39
N LEU A 35 15.38 -7.57 28.22
CA LEU A 35 15.05 -8.92 27.73
C LEU A 35 13.75 -8.92 26.90
N GLY A 36 12.77 -8.12 27.30
CA GLY A 36 11.54 -7.91 26.54
C GLY A 36 11.81 -7.29 25.17
N LEU A 37 12.69 -6.29 25.10
CA LEU A 37 13.14 -5.69 23.84
C LEU A 37 13.83 -6.74 22.95
N PHE A 38 14.71 -7.57 23.51
CA PHE A 38 15.33 -8.67 22.78
C PHE A 38 14.28 -9.63 22.16
N VAL A 39 13.26 -10.00 22.94
CA VAL A 39 12.17 -10.86 22.45
C VAL A 39 11.38 -10.17 21.33
N ILE A 40 11.00 -8.90 21.50
CA ILE A 40 10.28 -8.13 20.47
C ILE A 40 11.10 -8.02 19.19
N LEU A 41 12.40 -7.73 19.28
CA LEU A 41 13.30 -7.63 18.13
C LEU A 41 13.40 -8.95 17.36
N ASN A 42 13.59 -10.07 18.07
CA ASN A 42 13.67 -11.39 17.42
C ASN A 42 12.32 -11.84 16.84
N LEU A 43 11.20 -11.52 17.48
CA LEU A 43 9.87 -11.77 16.90
C LEU A 43 9.60 -10.90 15.68
N THR A 44 10.07 -9.65 15.68
CA THR A 44 10.00 -8.76 14.52
C THR A 44 10.83 -9.33 13.37
N LEU A 45 12.03 -9.82 13.65
CA LEU A 45 12.88 -10.49 12.66
C LEU A 45 12.23 -11.78 12.12
N LEU A 46 11.64 -12.59 13.00
CA LEU A 46 10.92 -13.81 12.61
C LEU A 46 9.72 -13.48 11.71
N ALA A 47 8.92 -12.48 12.09
CA ALA A 47 7.79 -12.02 11.28
C ALA A 47 8.29 -11.48 9.93
N SER A 48 9.32 -10.65 9.92
CA SER A 48 9.92 -10.10 8.71
C SER A 48 10.43 -11.19 7.77
N ASN A 49 11.15 -12.18 8.30
CA ASN A 49 11.59 -13.37 7.55
C ASN A 49 10.44 -14.21 7.03
N TYR A 50 9.33 -14.29 7.77
CA TYR A 50 8.14 -14.99 7.30
C TYR A 50 7.57 -14.34 6.02
N PHE A 51 7.62 -13.02 5.92
CA PHE A 51 7.18 -12.27 4.73
C PHE A 51 8.20 -12.30 3.59
N THR A 52 9.44 -11.86 3.83
CA THR A 52 10.41 -11.60 2.75
C THR A 52 11.46 -12.70 2.61
N GLY A 53 11.75 -13.43 3.68
CA GLY A 53 12.88 -14.37 3.77
C GLY A 53 14.25 -13.72 3.97
N ASP A 54 14.34 -12.38 4.02
CA ASP A 54 15.61 -11.62 4.03
C ASP A 54 15.71 -10.64 5.22
N GLY A 55 14.98 -10.90 6.30
CA GLY A 55 15.00 -10.13 7.53
C GLY A 55 14.30 -8.78 7.42
N ILE A 56 14.74 -7.82 8.22
CA ILE A 56 14.16 -6.48 8.34
C ILE A 56 14.81 -5.57 7.28
N THR A 57 14.13 -5.39 6.14
CA THR A 57 14.61 -4.61 5.00
C THR A 57 13.68 -3.45 4.64
N ASP A 58 14.08 -2.61 3.68
CA ASP A 58 13.21 -1.58 3.09
C ASP A 58 11.93 -2.18 2.48
N ALA A 59 11.94 -3.43 2.00
CA ALA A 59 10.75 -4.13 1.51
C ALA A 59 9.72 -4.40 2.61
N VAL A 60 10.18 -4.80 3.80
CA VAL A 60 9.30 -4.99 4.98
C VAL A 60 8.71 -3.65 5.40
N LEU A 61 9.54 -2.61 5.49
CA LEU A 61 9.07 -1.27 5.81
C LEU A 61 8.05 -0.77 4.79
N TYR A 62 8.35 -0.88 3.49
CA TYR A 62 7.44 -0.46 2.43
C TYR A 62 6.12 -1.24 2.49
N THR A 63 6.16 -2.55 2.72
CA THR A 63 4.94 -3.38 2.82
C THR A 63 4.08 -3.01 4.03
N LEU A 64 4.69 -2.74 5.18
CA LEU A 64 3.98 -2.35 6.40
C LEU A 64 3.46 -0.91 6.34
N THR A 65 4.18 -0.03 5.64
CA THR A 65 3.86 1.40 5.59
C THR A 65 2.99 1.77 4.40
N SER A 66 2.99 1.00 3.30
CA SER A 66 2.20 1.26 2.10
C SER A 66 0.79 0.66 2.18
N SER A 67 -0.07 1.11 1.26
CA SER A 67 -1.44 0.63 1.16
C SER A 67 -1.49 -0.85 0.75
N LEU A 68 -1.98 -1.71 1.63
CA LEU A 68 -2.31 -3.13 1.35
C LEU A 68 -3.65 -3.29 0.59
N THR A 69 -4.12 -2.23 -0.08
CA THR A 69 -5.41 -2.19 -0.81
C THR A 69 -5.42 -3.21 -1.92
N GLY A 70 -6.38 -4.12 -1.86
CA GLY A 70 -6.52 -5.20 -2.84
C GLY A 70 -5.51 -6.34 -2.68
N ALA A 71 -4.81 -6.42 -1.54
CA ALA A 71 -3.93 -7.53 -1.20
C ALA A 71 -4.67 -8.65 -0.44
N GLY A 72 -4.28 -9.90 -0.67
CA GLY A 72 -4.83 -11.08 0.01
C GLY A 72 -4.32 -11.25 1.45
N VAL A 73 -4.77 -10.40 2.38
CA VAL A 73 -4.25 -10.38 3.78
C VAL A 73 -4.78 -11.48 4.71
N SER A 74 -5.82 -12.21 4.31
CA SER A 74 -6.54 -13.18 5.15
C SER A 74 -5.62 -14.29 5.71
N LYS A 75 -4.66 -14.75 4.90
CA LYS A 75 -3.72 -15.82 5.26
C LYS A 75 -2.73 -15.43 6.38
N TYR A 76 -2.58 -14.14 6.68
CA TYR A 76 -1.62 -13.64 7.67
C TYR A 76 -2.24 -13.41 9.05
N ILE A 77 -3.57 -13.43 9.17
CA ILE A 77 -4.28 -13.13 10.43
C ILE A 77 -3.98 -14.16 11.51
N LEU A 78 -4.09 -15.45 11.18
CA LEU A 78 -3.89 -16.54 12.15
C LEU A 78 -2.43 -16.63 12.64
N PRO A 79 -1.40 -16.58 11.77
CA PRO A 79 -0.01 -16.44 12.20
C PRO A 79 0.22 -15.21 13.08
N GLY A 80 -0.42 -14.07 12.76
CA GLY A 80 -0.34 -12.85 13.55
C GLY A 80 -0.87 -13.01 14.98
N ILE A 81 -2.05 -13.63 15.14
CA ILE A 81 -2.62 -13.94 16.46
C ILE A 81 -1.70 -14.89 17.23
N GLY A 82 -1.16 -15.91 16.57
CA GLY A 82 -0.20 -16.85 17.16
C GLY A 82 1.06 -16.15 17.67
N LEU A 83 1.59 -15.19 16.91
CA LEU A 83 2.75 -14.38 17.30
C LEU A 83 2.47 -13.55 18.56
N VAL A 84 1.30 -12.91 18.64
CA VAL A 84 0.89 -12.11 19.82
C VAL A 84 0.70 -13.00 21.05
N ALA A 85 0.05 -14.15 20.89
CA ALA A 85 -0.11 -15.11 21.99
C ALA A 85 1.24 -15.65 22.49
N ALA A 86 2.16 -15.96 21.57
CA ALA A 86 3.52 -16.40 21.90
C ALA A 86 4.30 -15.30 22.65
N LEU A 87 4.22 -14.05 22.19
CA LEU A 87 4.81 -12.89 22.86
C LEU A 87 4.32 -12.79 24.31
N LEU A 88 3.00 -12.82 24.53
CA LEU A 88 2.41 -12.74 25.87
C LEU A 88 2.86 -13.91 26.77
N ALA A 89 2.90 -15.13 26.23
CA ALA A 89 3.36 -16.32 26.95
C ALA A 89 4.84 -16.21 27.36
N VAL A 90 5.71 -15.75 26.46
CA VAL A 90 7.14 -15.54 26.74
C VAL A 90 7.32 -14.46 27.80
N PHE A 91 6.61 -13.34 27.72
CA PHE A 91 6.68 -12.28 28.74
C PHE A 91 6.17 -12.74 30.11
N ALA A 92 5.09 -13.52 30.15
CA ALA A 92 4.56 -14.11 31.39
C ALA A 92 5.58 -15.10 32.00
N LEU A 93 6.19 -15.95 31.17
CA LEU A 93 7.20 -16.91 31.59
C LEU A 93 8.46 -16.22 32.12
N LEU A 94 8.99 -15.21 31.40
CA LEU A 94 10.14 -14.42 31.84
C LEU A 94 9.85 -13.73 33.17
N THR A 95 8.69 -13.10 33.29
CA THR A 95 8.24 -12.46 34.53
C THR A 95 8.18 -13.46 35.68
N TRP A 96 7.66 -14.66 35.44
CA TRP A 96 7.58 -15.73 36.43
C TRP A 96 8.97 -16.24 36.83
N ILE A 97 9.86 -16.54 35.87
CA ILE A 97 11.22 -17.03 36.13
C ILE A 97 12.02 -16.01 36.95
N LEU A 98 12.04 -14.75 36.53
CA LEU A 98 12.77 -13.67 37.20
C LEU A 98 12.19 -13.38 38.60
N ARG A 99 10.95 -13.80 38.88
CA ARG A 99 10.29 -13.70 40.20
C ARG A 99 10.27 -15.00 41.01
N ARG A 100 10.80 -16.12 40.50
CA ARG A 100 10.66 -17.44 41.15
C ARG A 100 11.39 -17.57 42.50
N ARG A 101 12.43 -16.76 42.74
CA ARG A 101 13.26 -16.82 43.97
C ARG A 101 13.32 -15.48 44.73
N ARG A 102 12.16 -14.98 45.16
CA ARG A 102 12.01 -13.70 45.91
C ARG A 102 12.69 -13.64 47.29
N HIS A 103 13.25 -14.76 47.78
CA HIS A 103 13.77 -14.89 49.14
C HIS A 103 15.28 -14.63 49.27
N LEU A 104 16.02 -14.44 48.16
CA LEU A 104 17.46 -14.14 48.19
C LEU A 104 17.70 -12.64 48.44
N PRO A 105 18.70 -12.28 49.28
CA PRO A 105 19.08 -10.89 49.49
C PRO A 105 19.66 -10.31 48.20
N TYR A 106 19.41 -9.01 48.00
CA TYR A 106 19.87 -8.27 46.84
C TYR A 106 21.40 -8.28 46.70
N HIS A 107 21.90 -8.47 45.47
CA HIS A 107 23.31 -8.38 45.14
C HIS A 107 23.53 -7.51 43.89
N PHE A 108 24.15 -6.35 44.08
CA PHE A 108 24.42 -5.39 43.00
C PHE A 108 25.21 -6.02 41.85
N GLY A 109 26.33 -6.69 42.14
CA GLY A 109 27.21 -7.22 41.09
C GLY A 109 26.55 -8.21 40.13
N TYR A 110 25.69 -9.10 40.64
CA TYR A 110 24.98 -10.07 39.80
C TYR A 110 23.82 -9.41 39.04
N SER A 111 23.13 -8.45 39.65
CA SER A 111 22.08 -7.67 38.97
C SER A 111 22.66 -6.86 37.81
N PHE A 112 23.80 -6.21 38.04
CA PHE A 112 24.54 -5.46 37.03
C PHE A 112 25.08 -6.36 35.92
N ALA A 113 25.70 -7.49 36.26
CA ALA A 113 26.18 -8.46 35.28
C ALA A 113 25.03 -9.03 34.42
N ALA A 114 23.88 -9.33 35.03
CA ALA A 114 22.70 -9.78 34.30
C ALA A 114 22.19 -8.70 33.31
N LEU A 115 22.15 -7.43 33.72
CA LEU A 115 21.76 -6.34 32.83
C LEU A 115 22.76 -6.15 31.68
N LEU A 116 24.06 -6.21 31.96
CA LEU A 116 25.09 -6.12 30.91
C LEU A 116 24.96 -7.26 29.88
N LEU A 117 24.69 -8.48 30.33
CA LEU A 117 24.43 -9.61 29.43
C LEU A 117 23.12 -9.45 28.66
N ALA A 118 22.08 -8.87 29.28
CA ALA A 118 20.85 -8.55 28.57
C ALA A 118 21.11 -7.52 27.45
N LEU A 119 21.88 -6.46 27.74
CA LEU A 119 22.27 -5.46 26.74
C LEU A 119 23.15 -6.07 25.63
N ALA A 120 24.12 -6.91 26.00
CA ALA A 120 24.95 -7.63 25.03
C ALA A 120 24.13 -8.58 24.14
N SER A 121 23.05 -9.18 24.66
CA SER A 121 22.13 -9.99 23.85
C SER A 121 21.41 -9.17 22.77
N VAL A 122 21.00 -7.94 23.09
CA VAL A 122 20.38 -7.02 22.14
C VAL A 122 21.39 -6.60 21.07
N ASP A 123 22.57 -6.13 21.47
CA ASP A 123 23.63 -5.68 20.55
C ASP A 123 24.12 -6.78 19.61
N ALA A 124 24.26 -8.02 20.12
CA ALA A 124 24.65 -9.17 19.31
C ALA A 124 23.53 -9.69 18.40
N SER A 125 22.28 -9.27 18.60
CA SER A 125 21.15 -9.79 17.84
C SER A 125 21.19 -9.36 16.36
N PRO A 126 20.86 -10.25 15.41
CA PRO A 126 20.76 -9.87 13.99
C PRO A 126 19.73 -8.77 13.73
N ALA A 127 18.60 -8.80 14.45
CA ALA A 127 17.53 -7.82 14.35
C ALA A 127 18.02 -6.40 14.66
N PHE A 128 18.74 -6.21 15.78
CA PHE A 128 19.27 -4.91 16.15
C PHE A 128 20.27 -4.38 15.13
N ARG A 129 21.14 -5.25 14.58
CA ARG A 129 22.10 -4.88 13.55
C ARG A 129 21.41 -4.43 12.25
N GLN A 130 20.43 -5.19 11.76
CA GLN A 130 19.68 -4.84 10.56
C GLN A 130 18.95 -3.50 10.73
N ILE A 131 18.29 -3.27 11.87
CA ILE A 131 17.63 -2.00 12.17
C ILE A 131 18.66 -0.85 12.22
N THR A 132 19.80 -1.07 12.88
CA THR A 132 20.86 -0.06 12.98
C THR A 132 21.43 0.29 11.60
N GLU A 133 21.68 -0.70 10.75
CA GLU A 133 22.14 -0.50 9.37
C GLU A 133 21.11 0.27 8.54
N LEU A 134 19.83 -0.08 8.68
CA LEU A 134 18.72 0.59 8.01
C LEU A 134 18.64 2.08 8.41
N VAL A 135 18.70 2.38 9.71
CA VAL A 135 18.70 3.76 10.23
C VAL A 135 19.95 4.54 9.79
N LYS A 136 21.14 3.91 9.86
CA LYS A 136 22.39 4.54 9.40
C LYS A 136 22.34 4.85 7.90
N SER A 137 21.82 3.94 7.07
CA SER A 137 21.72 4.14 5.62
C SER A 137 20.80 5.29 5.22
N GLN A 138 19.83 5.63 6.07
CA GLN A 138 18.89 6.73 5.83
C GLN A 138 19.42 8.09 6.34
N THR A 139 20.23 8.09 7.40
CA THR A 139 20.72 9.32 8.05
C THR A 139 22.14 9.73 7.65
N ALA A 140 22.84 8.89 6.89
CA ALA A 140 24.16 9.21 6.35
C ALA A 140 24.12 10.40 5.38
N GLU A 141 25.22 11.14 5.29
CA GLU A 141 25.42 12.10 4.20
C GLU A 141 25.59 11.36 2.87
N GLY A 142 25.05 11.94 1.78
CA GLY A 142 25.12 11.36 0.44
C GLY A 142 26.55 11.11 -0.04
N SER A 143 26.71 10.18 -0.98
CA SER A 143 28.03 9.85 -1.53
C SER A 143 28.42 10.85 -2.61
N PRO A 144 29.60 11.50 -2.51
CA PRO A 144 30.00 12.55 -3.45
C PRO A 144 30.16 12.04 -4.90
N ASP A 145 30.27 10.73 -5.11
CA ASP A 145 30.40 10.14 -6.44
C ASP A 145 29.07 9.73 -7.10
N PHE A 146 27.92 9.85 -6.41
CA PHE A 146 26.61 9.50 -6.99
C PHE A 146 26.38 10.23 -8.32
N ALA A 147 26.61 11.54 -8.33
CA ALA A 147 26.45 12.39 -9.51
C ALA A 147 27.38 12.00 -10.67
N ALA A 148 28.51 11.33 -10.40
CA ALA A 148 29.42 10.86 -11.46
C ALA A 148 28.89 9.61 -12.18
N TYR A 149 28.06 8.81 -11.51
CA TYR A 149 27.51 7.56 -12.07
C TYR A 149 26.05 7.67 -12.50
N TYR A 150 25.28 8.62 -11.96
CA TYR A 150 23.92 8.88 -12.43
C TYR A 150 23.94 9.56 -13.80
N LYS A 151 23.29 8.96 -14.80
CA LYS A 151 23.20 9.52 -16.16
C LYS A 151 21.75 9.70 -16.60
N GLU A 152 21.41 10.91 -17.02
CA GLU A 152 20.11 11.22 -17.64
C GLU A 152 20.14 10.83 -19.12
N PRO A 153 19.25 9.96 -19.60
CA PRO A 153 19.15 9.58 -21.00
C PRO A 153 18.56 10.71 -21.85
N GLN A 154 18.72 10.59 -23.17
CA GLN A 154 17.88 11.33 -24.11
C GLN A 154 16.40 11.01 -23.87
N LYS A 155 15.56 12.05 -23.99
CA LYS A 155 14.13 11.95 -23.69
C LYS A 155 13.30 11.29 -24.80
N ARG A 156 13.93 10.92 -25.93
CA ARG A 156 13.29 10.28 -27.09
C ARG A 156 14.29 9.40 -27.82
N ILE A 157 13.77 8.42 -28.56
CA ILE A 157 14.48 7.66 -29.58
C ILE A 157 14.30 8.41 -30.89
N GLU A 158 15.38 8.66 -31.64
CA GLU A 158 15.32 9.45 -32.87
C GLU A 158 14.54 8.73 -33.99
N ASN A 159 14.77 7.42 -34.18
CA ASN A 159 14.16 6.64 -35.26
C ASN A 159 13.54 5.31 -34.76
N PRO A 160 12.54 5.34 -33.87
CA PRO A 160 11.93 4.13 -33.31
C PRO A 160 11.18 3.30 -34.37
N GLN A 161 11.53 2.01 -34.49
CA GLN A 161 10.94 1.09 -35.48
C GLN A 161 10.19 -0.09 -34.86
N LEU A 162 10.53 -0.48 -33.63
CA LEU A 162 10.10 -1.75 -33.04
C LEU A 162 9.02 -1.54 -31.98
N ASN A 163 8.03 -2.42 -31.92
CA ASN A 163 7.11 -2.54 -30.80
C ASN A 163 7.80 -3.26 -29.62
N LEU A 164 7.36 -2.96 -28.40
CA LEU A 164 7.87 -3.60 -27.19
C LEU A 164 6.76 -4.41 -26.51
N VAL A 165 7.03 -5.68 -26.21
CA VAL A 165 6.24 -6.48 -25.28
C VAL A 165 7.13 -6.81 -24.09
N TYR A 166 6.80 -6.32 -22.90
CA TYR A 166 7.59 -6.51 -21.69
C TYR A 166 6.79 -7.32 -20.68
N ILE A 167 7.24 -8.51 -20.36
CA ILE A 167 6.58 -9.46 -19.46
C ILE A 167 7.37 -9.51 -18.16
N TYR A 168 6.80 -8.94 -17.10
CA TYR A 168 7.26 -9.18 -15.74
C TYR A 168 6.70 -10.51 -15.25
N GLY A 169 7.58 -11.44 -14.90
CA GLY A 169 7.23 -12.65 -14.17
C GLY A 169 7.31 -12.41 -12.67
N GLU A 170 6.18 -12.36 -11.99
CA GLU A 170 6.08 -12.22 -10.52
C GLU A 170 6.95 -13.27 -9.84
N SER A 171 7.94 -12.86 -9.07
CA SER A 171 8.83 -13.76 -8.34
C SER A 171 9.52 -14.84 -9.21
N LEU A 172 9.47 -14.73 -10.55
CA LEU A 172 9.93 -15.77 -11.49
C LEU A 172 11.43 -15.58 -11.76
N GLU A 173 12.26 -16.16 -10.89
CA GLU A 173 13.73 -16.07 -10.99
C GLU A 173 14.34 -17.00 -12.04
N ARG A 174 15.52 -16.62 -12.55
CA ARG A 174 16.30 -17.44 -13.50
C ARG A 174 16.69 -18.78 -12.89
N THR A 175 16.82 -18.84 -11.57
CA THR A 175 17.19 -20.04 -10.82
C THR A 175 16.18 -21.19 -11.00
N TYR A 176 14.91 -20.91 -11.29
CA TYR A 176 13.93 -21.96 -11.65
C TYR A 176 14.20 -22.65 -13.00
N PHE A 177 15.12 -22.13 -13.81
CA PHE A 177 15.51 -22.68 -15.11
C PHE A 177 16.73 -23.58 -15.03
N ASP A 178 17.30 -23.78 -13.84
CA ASP A 178 18.33 -24.78 -13.61
C ASP A 178 17.71 -26.18 -13.63
N ASP A 179 17.91 -26.90 -14.73
CA ASP A 179 17.36 -28.25 -14.93
C ASP A 179 18.06 -29.31 -14.06
N GLU A 180 19.28 -29.05 -13.58
CA GLU A 180 19.95 -29.94 -12.62
C GLU A 180 19.32 -29.80 -11.23
N ALA A 181 19.02 -28.57 -10.81
CA ALA A 181 18.40 -28.28 -9.52
C ALA A 181 16.88 -28.58 -9.52
N PHE A 182 16.18 -28.25 -10.60
CA PHE A 182 14.72 -28.36 -10.74
C PHE A 182 14.33 -29.03 -12.07
N PRO A 183 14.54 -30.36 -12.19
CA PRO A 183 14.34 -31.07 -13.45
C PRO A 183 12.98 -30.82 -14.06
N ASN A 184 12.98 -30.35 -15.31
CA ASN A 184 11.81 -30.10 -16.11
C ASN A 184 10.80 -29.15 -15.42
N LEU A 185 11.22 -28.16 -14.63
CA LEU A 185 10.29 -27.22 -13.98
C LEU A 185 9.70 -26.21 -14.99
N THR A 186 10.54 -25.69 -15.89
CA THR A 186 10.23 -24.59 -16.83
C THR A 186 10.49 -24.96 -18.31
N PRO A 187 10.00 -26.10 -18.83
CA PRO A 187 10.42 -26.57 -20.15
C PRO A 187 10.00 -25.67 -21.31
N ASP A 188 8.80 -25.08 -21.25
CA ASP A 188 8.24 -24.32 -22.37
C ASP A 188 8.92 -22.96 -22.48
N LEU A 189 9.01 -22.22 -21.37
CA LEU A 189 9.67 -20.93 -21.33
C LEU A 189 11.19 -21.07 -21.39
N GLY A 190 11.75 -22.15 -20.84
CA GLY A 190 13.18 -22.45 -20.90
C GLY A 190 13.68 -22.67 -22.33
N ALA A 191 12.89 -23.37 -23.16
CA ALA A 191 13.17 -23.49 -24.58
C ALA A 191 13.21 -22.11 -25.27
N LEU A 192 12.21 -21.26 -25.01
CA LEU A 192 12.16 -19.90 -25.56
C LEU A 192 13.31 -19.01 -25.07
N LYS A 193 13.69 -19.12 -23.80
CA LYS A 193 14.86 -18.40 -23.25
C LYS A 193 16.13 -18.77 -24.01
N ASN A 194 16.30 -20.04 -24.39
CA ASN A 194 17.45 -20.52 -25.16
C ASN A 194 17.44 -20.07 -26.63
N GLU A 195 16.31 -19.58 -27.13
CA GLU A 195 16.21 -18.98 -28.46
C GLU A 195 16.56 -17.47 -28.49
N GLY A 196 16.77 -16.84 -27.34
CA GLY A 196 17.03 -15.42 -27.20
C GLY A 196 18.41 -15.08 -26.64
N ILE A 197 18.54 -13.82 -26.23
CA ILE A 197 19.71 -13.33 -25.49
C ILE A 197 19.40 -13.44 -23.99
N ASP A 198 19.99 -14.42 -23.32
CA ASP A 198 19.83 -14.70 -21.89
C ASP A 198 20.93 -14.03 -21.08
N PHE A 199 20.56 -13.22 -20.09
CA PHE A 199 21.52 -12.54 -19.22
C PHE A 199 21.62 -13.23 -17.86
N SER A 200 22.65 -14.06 -17.71
CA SER A 200 22.66 -15.11 -16.68
C SER A 200 22.98 -14.66 -15.27
N HIS A 201 23.54 -13.46 -15.08
CA HIS A 201 24.03 -12.96 -13.79
C HIS A 201 23.35 -11.64 -13.38
N THR A 202 22.01 -11.60 -13.47
CA THR A 202 21.21 -10.45 -13.04
C THR A 202 20.94 -10.52 -11.53
N ALA A 203 21.74 -9.79 -10.76
CA ALA A 203 21.61 -9.75 -9.30
C ALA A 203 20.43 -8.89 -8.82
N GLN A 204 19.84 -9.29 -7.70
CA GLN A 204 18.93 -8.45 -6.90
C GLN A 204 19.74 -7.60 -5.91
N LEU A 205 19.40 -6.31 -5.84
CA LEU A 205 20.04 -5.32 -4.95
C LEU A 205 19.02 -4.74 -3.95
N PRO A 206 19.46 -4.10 -2.85
CA PRO A 206 18.56 -3.41 -1.93
C PRO A 206 17.69 -2.38 -2.66
N GLY A 207 16.39 -2.32 -2.35
CA GLY A 207 15.45 -1.42 -3.02
C GLY A 207 15.10 -1.86 -4.44
N THR A 208 15.24 -3.15 -4.75
CA THR A 208 14.82 -3.78 -6.04
C THR A 208 14.09 -5.12 -5.80
N ASP A 209 13.74 -5.39 -4.55
CA ASP A 209 13.44 -6.70 -3.97
C ASP A 209 11.94 -6.96 -3.73
N TYR A 210 11.08 -6.16 -4.33
CA TYR A 210 9.62 -6.28 -4.34
C TYR A 210 9.07 -5.66 -5.62
N THR A 211 7.88 -6.08 -6.07
CA THR A 211 7.38 -5.83 -7.43
C THR A 211 7.55 -4.39 -7.93
N ILE A 212 7.04 -3.40 -7.19
CA ILE A 212 7.15 -1.99 -7.62
C ILE A 212 8.59 -1.50 -7.64
N ALA A 213 9.44 -1.96 -6.72
CA ALA A 213 10.86 -1.63 -6.71
C ALA A 213 11.61 -2.24 -7.90
N GLY A 214 11.27 -3.48 -8.26
CA GLY A 214 11.76 -4.14 -9.48
C GLY A 214 11.34 -3.40 -10.76
N MET A 215 10.09 -2.95 -10.81
CA MET A 215 9.57 -2.13 -11.92
C MET A 215 10.29 -0.78 -12.00
N VAL A 216 10.46 -0.06 -10.88
CA VAL A 216 11.20 1.21 -10.83
C VAL A 216 12.66 1.01 -11.25
N ALA A 217 13.33 -0.02 -10.73
CA ALA A 217 14.70 -0.34 -11.10
C ALA A 217 14.83 -0.65 -12.58
N SER A 218 13.99 -1.54 -13.10
CA SER A 218 14.05 -1.94 -14.51
C SER A 218 13.62 -0.83 -15.47
N GLN A 219 12.76 0.11 -15.08
CA GLN A 219 12.29 1.18 -15.97
C GLN A 219 13.00 2.51 -15.79
N CYS A 220 13.60 2.80 -14.63
CA CYS A 220 14.23 4.09 -14.36
C CYS A 220 15.74 3.96 -14.06
N GLY A 221 16.24 2.73 -13.91
CA GLY A 221 17.63 2.46 -13.60
C GLY A 221 18.07 2.97 -12.23
N ILE A 222 17.15 3.04 -11.26
CA ILE A 222 17.40 3.42 -9.87
C ILE A 222 16.61 2.52 -8.91
N PRO A 223 17.12 2.23 -7.70
CA PRO A 223 16.36 1.47 -6.72
C PRO A 223 15.27 2.34 -6.07
N LEU A 224 14.24 1.71 -5.53
CA LEU A 224 13.15 2.37 -4.84
C LEU A 224 13.44 2.44 -3.33
N PHE A 225 13.89 3.62 -2.89
CA PHE A 225 13.96 3.99 -1.48
C PHE A 225 13.00 5.14 -1.21
N ALA A 226 11.98 4.92 -0.39
CA ALA A 226 11.07 5.98 0.03
C ALA A 226 11.68 6.75 1.22
N PRO A 227 11.55 8.08 1.29
CA PRO A 227 11.83 8.83 2.52
C PRO A 227 10.77 8.48 3.55
N PHE A 228 11.15 7.77 4.60
CA PHE A 228 10.19 7.36 5.63
C PHE A 228 10.06 8.43 6.72
N GLU A 229 8.88 9.04 6.81
CA GLU A 229 7.96 8.92 7.96
C GLU A 229 6.53 8.88 7.39
N GLY A 230 5.78 7.80 7.68
CA GLY A 230 4.40 7.61 7.19
C GLY A 230 4.25 7.15 5.73
N ASN A 231 2.99 6.96 5.32
CA ASN A 231 2.50 6.58 3.98
C ASN A 231 2.86 7.60 2.86
N ALA A 232 3.90 8.43 3.04
CA ALA A 232 4.19 9.63 2.25
C ALA A 232 4.31 9.35 0.73
N SER A 233 4.83 8.19 0.30
CA SER A 233 4.87 7.82 -1.13
C SER A 233 3.49 7.69 -1.75
N ALA A 234 2.48 7.22 -0.99
CA ALA A 234 1.09 7.15 -1.43
C ALA A 234 0.41 8.54 -1.50
N SER A 235 0.97 9.55 -0.82
CA SER A 235 0.48 10.95 -0.87
C SER A 235 0.93 11.70 -2.11
N MET A 236 2.06 11.29 -2.69
CA MET A 236 2.62 11.98 -3.83
C MET A 236 1.73 11.79 -5.05
N SER A 237 1.52 12.87 -5.79
CA SER A 237 0.85 12.77 -7.09
C SER A 237 1.72 12.12 -8.16
N SER A 238 3.04 12.03 -7.92
CA SER A 238 4.02 11.47 -8.84
C SER A 238 5.16 10.72 -8.14
N PHE A 239 5.66 9.65 -8.75
CA PHE A 239 6.94 9.04 -8.37
C PHE A 239 8.08 9.76 -9.09
N PHE A 240 9.21 9.99 -8.40
CA PHE A 240 10.45 10.56 -8.96
C PHE A 240 10.24 11.59 -10.11
N PRO A 241 9.58 12.74 -9.84
CA PRO A 241 9.01 13.60 -10.89
C PRO A 241 10.01 14.18 -11.91
N GLN A 242 11.30 14.18 -11.59
CA GLN A 242 12.35 14.72 -12.46
C GLN A 242 13.16 13.63 -13.15
N ASN A 243 12.93 12.36 -12.82
CA ASN A 243 13.63 11.25 -13.43
C ASN A 243 12.98 10.90 -14.76
N VAL A 244 13.82 10.67 -15.78
CA VAL A 244 13.38 10.16 -17.07
C VAL A 244 13.45 8.64 -17.03
N CYS A 245 12.32 7.97 -17.17
CA CYS A 245 12.23 6.51 -17.22
C CYS A 245 11.94 6.02 -18.65
N LEU A 246 12.08 4.72 -18.88
CA LEU A 246 11.85 4.06 -20.17
C LEU A 246 10.45 4.38 -20.72
N GLY A 247 9.42 4.36 -19.87
CA GLY A 247 8.06 4.73 -20.27
C GLY A 247 7.95 6.16 -20.80
N ASP A 248 8.63 7.13 -20.18
CA ASP A 248 8.68 8.53 -20.64
C ASP A 248 9.32 8.63 -22.02
N ILE A 249 10.45 7.96 -22.21
CA ILE A 249 11.19 7.95 -23.48
C ILE A 249 10.33 7.34 -24.58
N LEU A 250 9.69 6.21 -24.31
CA LEU A 250 8.78 5.55 -25.27
C LEU A 250 7.60 6.46 -25.62
N LYS A 251 6.97 7.10 -24.62
CA LYS A 251 5.85 8.02 -24.84
C LYS A 251 6.26 9.19 -25.74
N ASN A 252 7.39 9.81 -25.43
CA ASN A 252 7.96 10.91 -26.22
C ASN A 252 8.43 10.48 -27.62
N SER A 253 8.67 9.18 -27.81
CA SER A 253 9.00 8.56 -29.10
C SER A 253 7.75 8.13 -29.90
N GLY A 254 6.56 8.53 -29.44
CA GLY A 254 5.28 8.28 -30.11
C GLY A 254 4.68 6.90 -29.85
N TYR A 255 5.10 6.20 -28.79
CA TYR A 255 4.48 4.94 -28.39
C TYR A 255 3.17 5.18 -27.64
N GLU A 256 2.17 4.36 -27.89
CA GLU A 256 1.08 4.14 -26.94
C GLU A 256 1.55 3.11 -25.90
N ASN A 257 1.68 3.54 -24.65
CA ASN A 257 2.17 2.69 -23.56
C ASN A 257 1.00 2.07 -22.81
N TYR A 258 0.93 0.73 -22.81
CA TYR A 258 -0.08 -0.08 -22.15
C TYR A 258 0.56 -0.86 -20.99
N PHE A 259 -0.17 -0.96 -19.88
CA PHE A 259 0.15 -1.87 -18.78
C PHE A 259 -1.10 -2.69 -18.41
N ILE A 260 -0.95 -4.02 -18.38
CA ILE A 260 -2.04 -4.96 -18.06
C ILE A 260 -1.57 -5.91 -16.95
N GLN A 261 -2.33 -6.05 -15.87
CA GLN A 261 -2.06 -7.04 -14.82
C GLN A 261 -3.36 -7.59 -14.24
N GLY A 262 -3.28 -8.75 -13.57
CA GLY A 262 -4.44 -9.34 -12.89
C GLY A 262 -4.80 -8.63 -11.59
N ALA A 263 -3.81 -8.06 -10.91
CA ALA A 263 -3.96 -7.41 -9.61
C ALA A 263 -4.52 -5.98 -9.70
N ASN A 264 -4.94 -5.44 -8.56
CA ASN A 264 -5.39 -4.05 -8.48
C ASN A 264 -4.21 -3.07 -8.71
N LEU A 265 -4.39 -2.06 -9.56
CA LEU A 265 -3.35 -1.06 -9.88
C LEU A 265 -2.97 -0.16 -8.70
N ARG A 266 -3.86 0.03 -7.72
CA ARG A 266 -3.57 0.86 -6.55
C ARG A 266 -2.61 0.20 -5.56
N PHE A 267 -2.52 -1.13 -5.60
CA PHE A 267 -1.61 -1.89 -4.73
C PHE A 267 -0.17 -1.39 -4.93
N ALA A 268 0.50 -1.08 -3.81
CA ALA A 268 1.87 -0.58 -3.77
C ALA A 268 2.14 0.74 -4.54
N GLY A 269 1.09 1.47 -4.98
CA GLY A 269 1.22 2.72 -5.72
C GLY A 269 1.61 2.56 -7.20
N LYS A 270 1.38 1.38 -7.81
CA LYS A 270 1.73 1.11 -9.22
C LYS A 270 1.04 2.08 -10.18
N ASP A 271 -0.23 2.42 -9.93
CA ASP A 271 -0.98 3.38 -10.75
C ASP A 271 -0.35 4.76 -10.77
N VAL A 272 0.14 5.24 -9.62
CA VAL A 272 0.83 6.52 -9.51
C VAL A 272 2.13 6.48 -10.29
N PHE A 273 2.97 5.45 -10.07
CA PHE A 273 4.24 5.29 -10.77
C PHE A 273 4.06 5.25 -12.29
N LEU A 274 3.20 4.36 -12.79
CA LEU A 274 3.00 4.17 -14.24
C LEU A 274 2.45 5.44 -14.90
N LYS A 275 1.46 6.12 -14.29
CA LYS A 275 0.94 7.40 -14.80
C LYS A 275 1.98 8.52 -14.77
N SER A 276 2.88 8.51 -13.79
CA SER A 276 3.97 9.49 -13.69
C SER A 276 4.97 9.34 -14.83
N HIS A 277 5.13 8.11 -15.34
CA HIS A 277 6.18 7.76 -16.29
C HIS A 277 5.64 7.30 -17.66
N GLY A 278 4.69 8.06 -18.20
CA GLY A 278 4.29 7.96 -19.60
C GLY A 278 3.32 6.84 -19.95
N PHE A 279 2.65 6.19 -18.99
CA PHE A 279 1.60 5.21 -19.26
C PHE A 279 0.20 5.80 -19.09
N ASP A 280 -0.55 5.82 -20.19
CA ASP A 280 -1.93 6.34 -20.21
C ASP A 280 -2.99 5.22 -20.24
N HIS A 281 -2.58 3.99 -20.57
CA HIS A 281 -3.50 2.86 -20.74
C HIS A 281 -3.21 1.78 -19.69
N LEU A 282 -3.90 1.85 -18.55
CA LEU A 282 -3.69 0.95 -17.42
C LEU A 282 -4.90 0.05 -17.20
N TYR A 283 -4.66 -1.25 -17.07
CA TYR A 283 -5.69 -2.26 -16.83
C TYR A 283 -5.29 -3.15 -15.65
N GLY A 284 -6.03 -3.09 -14.56
CA GLY A 284 -5.93 -4.01 -13.42
C GLY A 284 -7.23 -4.75 -13.17
N ALA A 285 -7.36 -5.35 -11.97
CA ALA A 285 -8.53 -6.14 -11.57
C ALA A 285 -9.89 -5.43 -11.76
N GLU A 286 -9.95 -4.11 -11.59
CA GLU A 286 -11.19 -3.33 -11.72
C GLU A 286 -11.51 -3.04 -13.18
N GLU A 287 -10.52 -2.56 -13.93
CA GLU A 287 -10.66 -2.22 -15.36
C GLU A 287 -10.91 -3.46 -16.22
N LEU A 288 -10.33 -4.61 -15.85
CA LEU A 288 -10.51 -5.89 -16.53
C LEU A 288 -11.88 -6.52 -16.26
N LYS A 289 -12.58 -6.14 -15.19
CA LYS A 289 -13.85 -6.78 -14.77
C LYS A 289 -14.92 -6.80 -15.87
N GLY A 290 -15.01 -5.74 -16.66
CA GLY A 290 -15.97 -5.61 -17.76
C GLY A 290 -15.48 -6.14 -19.11
N VAL A 291 -14.24 -6.60 -19.18
CA VAL A 291 -13.57 -7.00 -20.43
C VAL A 291 -13.33 -8.50 -20.47
N VAL A 292 -12.99 -9.11 -19.33
CA VAL A 292 -12.74 -10.55 -19.24
C VAL A 292 -14.02 -11.38 -19.41
N ALA A 293 -13.86 -12.61 -19.89
CA ALA A 293 -14.99 -13.52 -20.09
C ALA A 293 -15.66 -13.97 -18.79
N ASP A 294 -14.89 -14.14 -17.71
CA ASP A 294 -15.35 -14.63 -16.42
C ASP A 294 -14.87 -13.72 -15.28
N PRO A 295 -15.65 -12.71 -14.88
CA PRO A 295 -15.27 -11.76 -13.85
C PRO A 295 -15.09 -12.39 -12.46
N ALA A 296 -15.66 -13.57 -12.22
CA ALA A 296 -15.60 -14.28 -10.94
C ALA A 296 -14.36 -15.17 -10.81
N TYR A 297 -13.70 -15.51 -11.91
CA TYR A 297 -12.49 -16.33 -11.91
C TYR A 297 -11.26 -15.54 -11.48
N ARG A 298 -11.05 -15.47 -10.17
CA ARG A 298 -9.97 -14.70 -9.52
C ARG A 298 -9.38 -15.47 -8.34
N ASN A 299 -8.13 -15.18 -8.03
CA ASN A 299 -7.48 -15.58 -6.78
C ASN A 299 -7.48 -14.39 -5.78
N ASP A 300 -6.84 -14.56 -4.62
CA ASP A 300 -6.80 -13.55 -3.56
C ASP A 300 -6.14 -12.22 -3.97
N TRP A 301 -5.35 -12.21 -5.06
CA TRP A 301 -4.62 -11.04 -5.55
C TRP A 301 -5.22 -10.44 -6.83
N GLY A 302 -6.01 -11.19 -7.60
CA GLY A 302 -6.62 -10.70 -8.82
C GLY A 302 -6.98 -11.79 -9.82
N PHE A 303 -7.03 -11.42 -11.11
CA PHE A 303 -7.21 -12.38 -12.20
C PHE A 303 -5.98 -13.27 -12.37
N TYR A 304 -6.26 -14.54 -12.68
CA TYR A 304 -5.24 -15.55 -13.01
C TYR A 304 -4.46 -15.20 -14.28
N ASP A 305 -3.23 -15.70 -14.39
CA ASP A 305 -2.33 -15.42 -15.51
C ASP A 305 -2.94 -15.80 -16.86
N ASP A 306 -3.68 -16.91 -16.95
CA ASP A 306 -4.32 -17.34 -18.20
C ASP A 306 -5.31 -16.29 -18.75
N THR A 307 -6.01 -15.62 -17.86
CA THR A 307 -7.02 -14.60 -18.18
C THR A 307 -6.33 -13.31 -18.59
N VAL A 308 -5.29 -12.90 -17.85
CA VAL A 308 -4.54 -11.67 -18.13
C VAL A 308 -3.78 -11.79 -19.45
N LEU A 309 -3.06 -12.89 -19.67
CA LEU A 309 -2.23 -13.04 -20.86
C LEU A 309 -3.07 -13.25 -22.14
N ASP A 310 -4.32 -13.73 -22.04
CA ASP A 310 -5.26 -13.71 -23.16
C ASP A 310 -5.67 -12.28 -23.56
N GLU A 311 -5.92 -11.39 -22.59
CA GLU A 311 -6.19 -9.97 -22.84
C GLU A 311 -4.96 -9.24 -23.42
N VAL A 312 -3.75 -9.58 -22.95
CA VAL A 312 -2.49 -9.08 -23.52
C VAL A 312 -2.37 -9.49 -24.98
N TRP A 313 -2.66 -10.74 -25.33
CA TRP A 313 -2.67 -11.21 -26.71
C TRP A 313 -3.67 -10.44 -27.59
N LYS A 314 -4.92 -10.29 -27.13
CA LYS A 314 -5.95 -9.52 -27.86
C LYS A 314 -5.50 -8.08 -28.10
N LYS A 315 -4.91 -7.43 -27.08
CA LYS A 315 -4.42 -6.06 -27.19
C LYS A 315 -3.25 -5.96 -28.16
N TYR A 316 -2.27 -6.85 -28.06
CA TYR A 316 -1.13 -6.92 -28.98
C TYR A 316 -1.59 -7.05 -30.43
N GLU A 317 -2.51 -7.97 -30.71
CA GLU A 317 -3.00 -8.23 -32.06
C GLU A 317 -3.75 -7.02 -32.62
N ALA A 318 -4.62 -6.39 -31.81
CA ALA A 318 -5.38 -5.21 -32.20
C ALA A 318 -4.48 -4.02 -32.54
N LEU A 319 -3.48 -3.72 -31.69
CA LEU A 319 -2.55 -2.61 -31.91
C LEU A 319 -1.66 -2.85 -33.14
N SER A 320 -1.20 -4.09 -33.31
CA SER A 320 -0.37 -4.48 -34.45
C SER A 320 -1.13 -4.40 -35.78
N LYS A 321 -2.39 -4.87 -35.81
CA LYS A 321 -3.29 -4.73 -36.98
C LYS A 321 -3.55 -3.26 -37.34
N ALA A 322 -3.65 -2.39 -36.33
CA ALA A 322 -3.86 -0.96 -36.52
C ALA A 322 -2.60 -0.18 -36.95
N GLY A 323 -1.44 -0.85 -37.07
CA GLY A 323 -0.18 -0.20 -37.42
C GLY A 323 0.31 0.79 -36.35
N LYS A 324 -0.15 0.64 -35.10
CA LYS A 324 0.24 1.50 -33.99
C LYS A 324 1.65 1.14 -33.53
N ARG A 325 2.40 2.16 -33.10
CA ARG A 325 3.63 1.96 -32.33
C ARG A 325 3.26 1.88 -30.86
N PHE A 326 3.58 0.77 -30.21
CA PHE A 326 3.15 0.55 -28.84
C PHE A 326 4.20 -0.15 -28.00
N SER A 327 4.09 0.09 -26.69
CA SER A 327 4.70 -0.76 -25.68
C SER A 327 3.61 -1.41 -24.86
N LEU A 328 3.71 -2.71 -24.64
CA LEU A 328 2.74 -3.51 -23.92
C LEU A 328 3.45 -4.22 -22.77
N PHE A 329 3.32 -3.64 -21.60
CA PHE A 329 3.84 -4.19 -20.36
C PHE A 329 2.77 -5.07 -19.71
N THR A 330 3.17 -6.21 -19.18
CA THR A 330 2.31 -7.08 -18.39
C THR A 330 3.04 -7.61 -17.17
N LEU A 331 2.30 -7.92 -16.12
CA LEU A 331 2.83 -8.54 -14.90
C LEU A 331 1.95 -9.72 -14.51
N THR A 332 2.56 -10.91 -14.40
CA THR A 332 1.90 -12.11 -13.88
C THR A 332 1.65 -11.99 -12.37
N VAL A 333 0.81 -12.85 -11.80
CA VAL A 333 0.52 -12.84 -10.35
C VAL A 333 0.38 -14.25 -9.76
N ASP A 334 0.22 -15.28 -10.59
CA ASP A 334 -0.03 -16.64 -10.09
C ASP A 334 1.11 -17.19 -9.20
N THR A 335 2.34 -16.75 -9.40
CA THR A 335 3.52 -17.15 -8.61
C THR A 335 3.66 -16.40 -7.29
N HIS A 336 2.74 -15.48 -6.97
CA HIS A 336 2.81 -14.67 -5.76
C HIS A 336 2.76 -15.53 -4.48
N HIS A 337 3.59 -15.18 -3.50
CA HIS A 337 3.66 -15.81 -2.19
C HIS A 337 2.34 -15.68 -1.40
N PRO A 338 2.06 -16.51 -0.36
CA PRO A 338 2.93 -17.51 0.27
C PRO A 338 2.99 -18.88 -0.43
N ASP A 339 2.01 -19.21 -1.28
CA ASP A 339 1.87 -20.56 -1.83
C ASP A 339 1.91 -20.61 -3.37
N GLY A 340 1.47 -19.55 -4.05
CA GLY A 340 1.19 -19.54 -5.48
C GLY A 340 -0.18 -20.12 -5.85
N PHE A 341 -0.65 -19.79 -7.04
CA PHE A 341 -1.94 -20.12 -7.62
C PHE A 341 -1.74 -20.84 -8.94
N VAL A 342 -2.62 -21.80 -9.24
CA VAL A 342 -2.53 -22.60 -10.48
C VAL A 342 -3.74 -22.28 -11.34
N SER A 343 -3.49 -21.66 -12.50
CA SER A 343 -4.50 -21.38 -13.53
C SER A 343 -5.22 -22.64 -14.01
N ARG A 344 -6.51 -22.51 -14.38
CA ARG A 344 -7.39 -23.64 -14.73
C ARG A 344 -6.97 -24.31 -16.04
N THR A 345 -6.39 -23.53 -16.95
CA THR A 345 -6.03 -23.95 -18.30
C THR A 345 -4.62 -24.58 -18.40
N CYS A 346 -3.81 -24.53 -17.33
CA CYS A 346 -2.50 -25.18 -17.30
C CYS A 346 -2.59 -26.69 -17.49
N LYS A 347 -1.70 -27.25 -18.32
CA LYS A 347 -1.52 -28.69 -18.45
C LYS A 347 -0.81 -29.24 -17.22
N ARG A 348 0.19 -28.51 -16.72
CA ARG A 348 1.03 -28.92 -15.59
C ARG A 348 0.55 -28.31 -14.28
N LYS A 349 -0.47 -28.92 -13.68
CA LYS A 349 -1.10 -28.41 -12.45
C LYS A 349 -0.38 -28.78 -11.15
N SER A 350 0.59 -29.68 -11.22
CA SER A 350 1.34 -30.16 -10.06
C SER A 350 2.80 -30.42 -10.42
N TYR A 351 3.69 -30.02 -9.54
CA TYR A 351 5.12 -30.32 -9.59
C TYR A 351 5.57 -30.84 -8.22
N PRO A 352 5.62 -32.17 -8.01
CA PRO A 352 6.18 -32.73 -6.80
C PRO A 352 7.71 -32.61 -6.82
N PHE A 353 8.30 -32.28 -5.68
CA PHE A 353 9.75 -32.21 -5.51
C PHE A 353 10.16 -33.03 -4.28
N GLU A 354 11.18 -33.87 -4.42
CA GLU A 354 11.59 -34.86 -3.39
C GLU A 354 10.41 -35.73 -2.89
N GLY A 355 9.51 -36.10 -3.80
CA GLY A 355 8.33 -36.93 -3.50
C GLY A 355 7.21 -36.22 -2.73
N LYS A 356 7.27 -34.89 -2.58
CA LYS A 356 6.23 -34.09 -1.89
C LYS A 356 5.62 -33.05 -2.82
N PRO A 357 4.30 -32.79 -2.72
CA PRO A 357 3.69 -31.67 -3.41
C PRO A 357 4.34 -30.34 -3.02
N ASN A 358 4.53 -29.45 -3.99
CA ASN A 358 5.00 -28.10 -3.77
C ASN A 358 4.15 -27.11 -4.56
N GLN A 359 3.36 -26.31 -3.85
CA GLN A 359 2.41 -25.40 -4.48
C GLN A 359 3.12 -24.32 -5.30
N SER A 360 4.21 -23.74 -4.77
CA SER A 360 4.94 -22.69 -5.47
C SER A 360 5.64 -23.21 -6.72
N PHE A 361 6.24 -24.40 -6.70
CA PHE A 361 6.75 -25.01 -7.94
C PHE A 361 5.64 -25.33 -8.94
N SER A 362 4.45 -25.74 -8.47
CA SER A 362 3.31 -25.99 -9.34
C SER A 362 2.82 -24.69 -10.00
N ALA A 363 2.78 -23.59 -9.25
CA ALA A 363 2.46 -22.26 -9.77
C ALA A 363 3.50 -21.78 -10.79
N VAL A 364 4.81 -21.97 -10.52
CA VAL A 364 5.89 -21.65 -11.48
C VAL A 364 5.76 -22.47 -12.75
N SER A 365 5.54 -23.79 -12.65
CA SER A 365 5.38 -24.68 -13.79
C SER A 365 4.17 -24.32 -14.66
N CYS A 366 3.14 -23.75 -14.04
CA CYS A 366 1.94 -23.26 -14.70
C CYS A 366 2.12 -21.86 -15.33
N SER A 367 2.62 -20.88 -14.58
CA SER A 367 2.82 -19.50 -15.07
C SER A 367 3.80 -19.46 -16.26
N GLN A 368 4.91 -20.23 -16.20
CA GLN A 368 5.84 -20.33 -17.33
C GLN A 368 5.18 -20.88 -18.61
N GLU A 369 4.21 -21.78 -18.48
CA GLU A 369 3.46 -22.37 -19.61
C GLU A 369 2.63 -21.28 -20.30
N HIS A 370 1.96 -20.42 -19.53
CA HIS A 370 1.15 -19.33 -20.05
C HIS A 370 2.00 -18.21 -20.67
N VAL A 371 3.12 -17.84 -20.05
CA VAL A 371 4.07 -16.88 -20.64
C VAL A 371 4.62 -17.42 -21.96
N ALA A 372 5.03 -18.70 -22.00
CA ALA A 372 5.49 -19.33 -23.22
C ALA A 372 4.41 -19.39 -24.31
N ALA A 373 3.15 -19.66 -23.94
CA ALA A 373 2.02 -19.67 -24.86
C ALA A 373 1.78 -18.28 -25.49
N LEU A 374 1.84 -17.20 -24.70
CA LEU A 374 1.74 -15.83 -25.22
C LEU A 374 2.87 -15.53 -26.21
N ILE A 375 4.12 -15.84 -25.83
CA ILE A 375 5.30 -15.59 -26.69
C ILE A 375 5.16 -16.36 -28.01
N ASN A 376 4.76 -17.63 -27.96
CA ASN A 376 4.56 -18.44 -29.16
C ASN A 376 3.44 -17.91 -30.06
N LYS A 377 2.33 -17.41 -29.49
CA LYS A 377 1.28 -16.72 -30.27
C LYS A 377 1.83 -15.48 -30.97
N ILE A 378 2.63 -14.67 -30.27
CA ILE A 378 3.28 -13.48 -30.86
C ILE A 378 4.23 -13.89 -31.98
N LYS A 379 5.14 -14.83 -31.75
CA LYS A 379 6.11 -15.33 -32.74
C LYS A 379 5.46 -15.90 -34.00
N ALA A 380 4.33 -16.57 -33.84
CA ALA A 380 3.55 -17.11 -34.97
C ALA A 380 2.81 -16.04 -35.78
N SER A 381 2.69 -14.82 -35.26
CA SER A 381 2.03 -13.70 -35.94
C SER A 381 2.95 -13.02 -36.97
N PRO A 382 2.40 -12.39 -38.03
CA PRO A 382 3.20 -11.64 -39.00
C PRO A 382 3.83 -10.36 -38.43
N TYR A 383 3.47 -9.98 -37.20
CA TYR A 383 3.92 -8.75 -36.54
C TYR A 383 5.18 -8.94 -35.70
N PHE A 384 5.57 -10.19 -35.41
CA PHE A 384 6.75 -10.49 -34.60
C PHE A 384 8.03 -9.86 -35.17
N LYS A 385 8.18 -9.83 -36.50
CA LYS A 385 9.32 -9.21 -37.19
C LYS A 385 9.62 -7.76 -36.79
N ASN A 386 8.62 -7.05 -36.24
CA ASN A 386 8.74 -5.67 -35.77
C ASN A 386 8.57 -5.57 -34.24
N THR A 387 8.78 -6.66 -33.49
CA THR A 387 8.52 -6.74 -32.06
C THR A 387 9.74 -7.24 -31.31
N VAL A 388 10.07 -6.55 -30.22
CA VAL A 388 11.00 -7.02 -29.19
C VAL A 388 10.17 -7.54 -28.02
N ILE A 389 10.43 -8.77 -27.60
CA ILE A 389 9.83 -9.36 -26.40
C ILE A 389 10.90 -9.42 -25.32
N VAL A 390 10.58 -8.90 -24.14
CA VAL A 390 11.43 -8.95 -22.95
C VAL A 390 10.71 -9.75 -21.89
N VAL A 391 11.40 -10.69 -21.26
CA VAL A 391 10.90 -11.38 -20.07
C VAL A 391 11.88 -11.10 -18.93
N SER A 392 11.36 -10.55 -17.85
CA SER A 392 12.14 -10.14 -16.67
C SER A 392 11.47 -10.62 -15.40
N SER A 393 12.23 -10.99 -14.38
CA SER A 393 11.70 -10.98 -13.02
C SER A 393 11.35 -9.54 -12.64
N ASP A 394 10.32 -9.39 -11.82
CA ASP A 394 10.19 -8.19 -10.99
C ASP A 394 11.14 -8.27 -9.78
N HIS A 395 11.22 -9.44 -9.13
CA HIS A 395 12.18 -9.76 -8.07
C HIS A 395 12.37 -11.27 -7.92
N LEU A 396 13.30 -11.67 -7.05
CA LEU A 396 13.49 -13.03 -6.59
C LEU A 396 12.31 -13.46 -5.71
N ALA A 397 12.01 -14.76 -5.71
CA ALA A 397 10.91 -15.28 -4.91
C ALA A 397 11.07 -14.98 -3.41
N MET A 398 10.02 -14.43 -2.81
CA MET A 398 9.95 -14.26 -1.35
C MET A 398 9.72 -15.62 -0.66
N ASN A 399 9.63 -15.61 0.68
CA ASN A 399 9.42 -16.83 1.44
C ASN A 399 8.09 -17.52 1.05
N ASN A 400 8.20 -18.74 0.52
CA ASN A 400 7.10 -19.55 0.00
C ASN A 400 7.45 -21.05 0.11
N THR A 401 6.60 -21.95 -0.41
CA THR A 401 6.84 -23.40 -0.29
C THR A 401 8.09 -23.90 -1.06
N ALA A 402 8.61 -23.12 -2.01
CA ALA A 402 9.85 -23.41 -2.75
C ALA A 402 11.12 -22.81 -2.11
N TYR A 403 10.98 -21.81 -1.22
CA TYR A 403 12.08 -20.98 -0.73
C TYR A 403 13.27 -21.76 -0.15
N LYS A 404 13.00 -22.77 0.68
CA LYS A 404 14.05 -23.62 1.29
C LYS A 404 14.92 -24.39 0.29
N TYR A 405 14.45 -24.56 -0.93
CA TYR A 405 15.19 -25.20 -2.03
C TYR A 405 15.96 -24.16 -2.84
N LEU A 406 15.31 -23.03 -3.14
CA LEU A 406 15.91 -21.90 -3.85
C LEU A 406 17.09 -21.29 -3.08
N SER A 407 16.95 -21.15 -1.76
CA SER A 407 17.99 -20.55 -0.89
C SER A 407 19.29 -21.36 -0.82
N LYS A 408 19.31 -22.58 -1.37
CA LYS A 408 20.51 -23.41 -1.49
C LYS A 408 21.25 -23.21 -2.81
N GLN A 409 20.66 -22.46 -3.74
CA GLN A 409 21.20 -22.18 -5.07
C GLN A 409 21.80 -20.78 -5.14
N ASP A 410 22.56 -20.49 -6.20
CA ASP A 410 22.96 -19.13 -6.53
C ASP A 410 21.81 -18.41 -7.26
N ARG A 411 21.16 -17.49 -6.55
CA ARG A 411 19.88 -16.91 -6.98
C ARG A 411 20.05 -15.69 -7.87
N ASN A 412 19.43 -15.71 -9.04
CA ASN A 412 19.52 -14.65 -10.04
C ASN A 412 18.14 -14.30 -10.61
N ASN A 413 17.87 -13.01 -10.80
CA ASN A 413 16.69 -12.55 -11.53
C ASN A 413 16.78 -13.02 -12.99
N LEU A 414 15.62 -13.36 -13.57
CA LEU A 414 15.44 -13.63 -14.98
C LEU A 414 15.50 -12.33 -15.77
N PHE A 415 16.25 -12.30 -16.86
CA PHE A 415 16.18 -11.26 -17.87
C PHE A 415 16.65 -11.84 -19.20
N PHE A 416 15.75 -11.94 -20.18
CA PHE A 416 16.11 -12.32 -21.55
C PHE A 416 15.30 -11.56 -22.60
N ILE A 417 15.86 -11.48 -23.80
CA ILE A 417 15.29 -10.73 -24.92
C ILE A 417 15.14 -11.64 -26.14
N LEU A 418 13.96 -11.58 -26.77
CA LEU A 418 13.68 -12.18 -28.08
C LEU A 418 13.42 -11.07 -29.08
N ARG A 419 14.12 -11.11 -30.22
CA ARG A 419 14.03 -10.11 -31.28
C ARG A 419 13.48 -10.76 -32.55
N GLY A 420 12.38 -10.23 -33.06
CA GLY A 420 11.86 -10.67 -34.36
C GLY A 420 12.56 -10.01 -35.55
N ASP A 421 13.18 -8.85 -35.35
CA ASP A 421 13.93 -8.13 -36.39
C ASP A 421 15.33 -8.72 -36.60
N GLN A 422 15.97 -9.15 -35.50
CA GLN A 422 17.31 -9.73 -35.49
C GLN A 422 17.35 -10.93 -34.54
N PRO A 423 16.88 -12.13 -34.98
CA PRO A 423 16.95 -13.33 -34.16
C PRO A 423 18.40 -13.64 -33.76
N GLN A 424 18.64 -13.76 -32.46
CA GLN A 424 19.96 -14.03 -31.90
C GLN A 424 19.82 -14.96 -30.70
N GLN A 425 20.70 -15.95 -30.63
CA GLN A 425 20.84 -16.87 -29.50
C GLN A 425 22.19 -16.59 -28.84
N ASP A 426 22.17 -16.14 -27.59
CA ASP A 426 23.39 -15.84 -26.85
C ASP A 426 23.17 -15.91 -25.34
N VAL A 427 24.24 -16.16 -24.58
CA VAL A 427 24.23 -16.12 -23.12
C VAL A 427 25.25 -15.08 -22.66
N VAL A 428 24.75 -13.93 -22.21
CA VAL A 428 25.58 -12.84 -21.69
C VAL A 428 25.82 -13.05 -20.20
N ALA A 429 27.00 -13.57 -19.87
CA ALA A 429 27.41 -13.91 -18.49
C ALA A 429 28.06 -12.76 -17.72
N VAL A 430 27.90 -11.51 -18.15
CA VAL A 430 28.45 -10.33 -17.47
C VAL A 430 27.65 -10.04 -16.20
N LYS A 431 28.35 -9.74 -15.10
CA LYS A 431 27.71 -9.31 -13.84
C LYS A 431 26.88 -8.05 -14.07
N ARG A 432 25.60 -8.10 -13.74
CA ARG A 432 24.65 -6.99 -13.90
C ARG A 432 23.61 -7.01 -12.79
N ASN A 433 22.66 -6.08 -12.83
CA ASN A 433 21.54 -6.06 -11.89
C ASN A 433 20.27 -5.52 -12.57
N THR A 434 19.13 -5.54 -11.87
CA THR A 434 17.83 -5.12 -12.42
C THR A 434 17.82 -3.68 -12.96
N MET A 435 18.67 -2.77 -12.45
CA MET A 435 18.75 -1.39 -12.96
C MET A 435 19.27 -1.32 -14.41
N ASP A 436 20.01 -2.33 -14.85
CA ASP A 436 20.55 -2.42 -16.21
C ASP A 436 19.49 -2.81 -17.26
N ASN A 437 18.33 -3.32 -16.82
CA ASN A 437 17.30 -3.87 -17.70
C ASN A 437 16.76 -2.80 -18.66
N GLY A 438 16.33 -1.64 -18.15
CA GLY A 438 15.78 -0.56 -18.96
C GLY A 438 16.78 0.03 -19.94
N ALA A 439 18.02 0.24 -19.49
CA ALA A 439 19.11 0.70 -20.37
C ALA A 439 19.41 -0.30 -21.50
N THR A 440 19.36 -1.60 -21.21
CA THR A 440 19.56 -2.65 -22.22
C THR A 440 18.41 -2.67 -23.22
N VAL A 441 17.16 -2.54 -22.75
CA VAL A 441 15.98 -2.47 -23.64
C VAL A 441 16.00 -1.20 -24.50
N LEU A 442 16.37 -0.06 -23.91
CA LEU A 442 16.48 1.21 -24.63
C LEU A 442 17.50 1.13 -25.77
N ASP A 443 18.67 0.55 -25.49
CA ASP A 443 19.73 0.30 -26.49
C ASP A 443 19.24 -0.59 -27.64
N VAL A 444 18.53 -1.70 -27.33
CA VAL A 444 17.92 -2.57 -28.35
C VAL A 444 16.90 -1.83 -29.23
N LEU A 445 16.15 -0.88 -28.66
CA LEU A 445 15.18 -0.07 -29.40
C LEU A 445 15.82 1.10 -30.17
N GLY A 446 17.15 1.26 -30.10
CA GLY A 446 17.91 2.29 -30.80
C GLY A 446 18.05 3.62 -30.05
N GLY A 447 17.84 3.62 -28.74
CA GLY A 447 18.09 4.77 -27.86
C GLY A 447 19.48 4.75 -27.20
N ASP A 448 19.62 5.48 -26.10
CA ASP A 448 20.85 5.50 -25.30
C ASP A 448 21.12 4.15 -24.62
N ASN A 449 22.40 3.91 -24.29
CA ASN A 449 22.85 2.70 -23.59
C ASN A 449 22.98 2.87 -22.07
N TYR A 450 22.35 3.88 -21.49
CA TYR A 450 22.32 4.15 -20.06
C TYR A 450 20.96 4.73 -19.63
N LEU A 451 20.61 4.53 -18.37
CA LEU A 451 19.37 5.01 -17.77
C LEU A 451 19.60 5.11 -16.27
N GLY A 452 19.71 6.33 -15.71
CA GLY A 452 20.05 6.51 -14.30
C GLY A 452 21.40 5.86 -13.96
N LEU A 453 21.39 4.91 -13.02
CA LEU A 453 22.55 4.09 -12.64
C LEU A 453 22.72 2.85 -13.55
N GLY A 454 21.70 2.49 -14.32
CA GLY A 454 21.72 1.35 -15.24
C GLY A 454 22.59 1.57 -16.47
N ARG A 455 23.18 0.49 -16.98
CA ARG A 455 23.94 0.46 -18.24
C ARG A 455 23.49 -0.72 -19.09
N SER A 456 23.40 -0.52 -20.39
CA SER A 456 23.14 -1.61 -21.33
C SER A 456 24.21 -2.69 -21.14
N SER A 457 23.77 -3.93 -20.98
CA SER A 457 24.67 -5.07 -20.92
C SER A 457 25.08 -5.58 -22.31
N LEU A 458 24.71 -4.87 -23.38
CA LEU A 458 25.10 -5.17 -24.75
C LEU A 458 26.24 -4.27 -25.23
N SER A 459 26.09 -2.95 -25.08
CA SER A 459 27.07 -1.96 -25.56
C SER A 459 27.77 -1.16 -24.45
N GLY A 460 27.32 -1.29 -23.20
CA GLY A 460 27.85 -0.57 -22.05
C GLY A 460 28.57 -1.45 -21.04
N GLN A 461 29.17 -0.82 -20.03
CA GLN A 461 29.77 -1.51 -18.89
C GLN A 461 28.88 -1.38 -17.65
N SER A 462 28.26 -2.47 -17.22
CA SER A 462 27.48 -2.55 -15.98
C SER A 462 28.29 -2.10 -14.77
N LEU A 463 27.67 -1.30 -13.88
CA LEU A 463 28.31 -0.87 -12.64
C LEU A 463 28.59 -2.04 -11.68
N SER A 464 27.88 -3.16 -11.80
CA SER A 464 28.19 -4.40 -11.07
C SER A 464 29.54 -5.02 -11.48
N THR A 465 30.14 -4.60 -12.60
CA THR A 465 31.50 -4.99 -13.00
C THR A 465 32.57 -4.01 -12.53
N VAL A 466 32.18 -2.77 -12.20
CA VAL A 466 33.07 -1.70 -11.75
C VAL A 466 33.27 -1.79 -10.23
N PHE A 467 32.20 -2.02 -9.47
CA PHE A 467 32.26 -2.09 -8.01
C PHE A 467 32.34 -3.53 -7.51
N LEU A 468 33.31 -3.80 -6.64
CA LEU A 468 33.46 -5.08 -5.94
C LEU A 468 32.21 -5.47 -5.13
N ASN A 469 31.58 -4.50 -4.46
CA ASN A 469 30.37 -4.71 -3.67
C ASN A 469 29.29 -3.69 -4.04
N MET A 470 28.50 -4.05 -5.06
CA MET A 470 27.42 -3.19 -5.56
C MET A 470 26.32 -2.97 -4.51
N LYS A 471 26.03 -3.96 -3.64
CA LYS A 471 25.00 -3.83 -2.58
C LYS A 471 25.36 -2.72 -1.59
N SER A 472 26.58 -2.73 -1.08
CA SER A 472 27.07 -1.66 -0.19
C SER A 472 27.11 -0.30 -0.89
N LYS A 473 27.42 -0.28 -2.19
CA LYS A 473 27.46 0.97 -2.96
C LYS A 473 26.07 1.59 -3.12
N VAL A 474 25.06 0.78 -3.44
CA VAL A 474 23.66 1.22 -3.53
C VAL A 474 23.17 1.79 -2.20
N LEU A 475 23.47 1.13 -1.08
CA LEU A 475 23.10 1.64 0.26
C LEU A 475 23.79 2.96 0.59
N ALA A 476 25.03 3.17 0.14
CA ALA A 476 25.73 4.43 0.32
C ALA A 476 25.11 5.58 -0.52
N TRP A 477 24.52 5.26 -1.68
CA TRP A 477 23.78 6.23 -2.51
C TRP A 477 22.34 6.46 -2.07
N LYS A 478 21.85 5.76 -1.03
CA LYS A 478 20.46 5.83 -0.58
C LYS A 478 19.99 7.26 -0.27
N PRO A 479 20.76 8.12 0.44
CA PRO A 479 20.34 9.51 0.67
C PRO A 479 20.20 10.31 -0.64
N ASP A 480 21.11 10.12 -1.58
CA ASP A 480 21.07 10.80 -2.89
C ASP A 480 19.87 10.33 -3.72
N ILE A 481 19.58 9.03 -3.72
CA ILE A 481 18.40 8.45 -4.38
C ILE A 481 17.12 8.98 -3.74
N ILE A 482 17.05 9.07 -2.40
CA ILE A 482 15.91 9.68 -1.71
C ILE A 482 15.75 11.15 -2.12
N SER A 483 16.84 11.88 -2.34
CA SER A 483 16.80 13.28 -2.80
C SER A 483 16.18 13.45 -4.19
N LEU A 484 16.18 12.41 -5.04
CA LEU A 484 15.56 12.42 -6.37
C LEU A 484 14.03 12.53 -6.31
N TRP A 485 13.42 12.20 -5.18
CA TRP A 485 11.99 12.46 -4.98
C TRP A 485 11.66 13.96 -4.91
N LYS A 486 12.66 14.83 -4.69
CA LYS A 486 12.53 16.29 -4.64
C LYS A 486 11.43 16.76 -3.69
N PHE A 487 11.33 16.15 -2.51
CA PHE A 487 10.42 16.61 -1.48
C PHE A 487 10.75 18.05 -1.06
N PRO A 488 9.74 18.94 -0.96
CA PRO A 488 9.97 20.27 -0.47
C PRO A 488 10.46 20.26 0.98
N SER A 489 11.50 21.04 1.27
CA SER A 489 11.96 21.27 2.64
C SER A 489 11.27 22.45 3.32
N LYS A 490 10.59 23.32 2.56
CA LYS A 490 9.90 24.52 3.03
C LYS A 490 8.60 24.78 2.27
N ILE A 491 7.67 25.45 2.95
CA ILE A 491 6.35 25.84 2.45
C ILE A 491 6.09 27.26 2.93
N ASP A 492 6.19 28.21 2.00
CA ASP A 492 5.87 29.62 2.27
C ASP A 492 4.47 29.96 1.74
N SER A 493 4.13 29.38 0.60
CA SER A 493 2.82 29.49 -0.06
C SER A 493 2.43 28.17 -0.69
N PHE A 494 1.13 28.00 -0.88
CA PHE A 494 0.56 26.78 -1.45
C PHE A 494 -0.72 27.10 -2.22
N THR A 495 -1.06 26.23 -3.16
CA THR A 495 -2.27 26.32 -3.97
C THR A 495 -3.10 25.06 -3.79
N VAL A 496 -4.37 25.21 -3.43
CA VAL A 496 -5.35 24.13 -3.38
C VAL A 496 -6.18 24.16 -4.66
N ASP A 497 -6.18 23.07 -5.41
CA ASP A 497 -7.03 22.85 -6.58
C ASP A 497 -8.09 21.81 -6.23
N THR A 498 -9.33 22.27 -6.07
CA THR A 498 -10.47 21.44 -5.65
C THR A 498 -10.99 20.55 -6.78
N GLN A 499 -10.78 20.93 -8.04
CA GLN A 499 -11.19 20.14 -9.20
C GLN A 499 -10.23 18.97 -9.42
N LYS A 500 -8.93 19.24 -9.30
CA LYS A 500 -7.89 18.19 -9.37
C LYS A 500 -7.73 17.43 -8.06
N GLN A 501 -8.34 17.90 -6.97
CA GLN A 501 -8.18 17.40 -5.62
C GLN A 501 -6.69 17.32 -5.22
N THR A 502 -5.95 18.41 -5.45
CA THR A 502 -4.52 18.47 -5.16
C THR A 502 -4.14 19.73 -4.40
N ILE A 503 -3.07 19.64 -3.63
CA ILE A 503 -2.33 20.79 -3.10
C ILE A 503 -0.95 20.86 -3.75
N ALA A 504 -0.54 22.05 -4.15
CA ALA A 504 0.76 22.32 -4.74
C ALA A 504 1.54 23.31 -3.87
N PHE A 505 2.81 23.01 -3.57
CA PHE A 505 3.73 23.93 -2.91
C PHE A 505 5.17 23.62 -3.30
N SER A 506 5.98 24.67 -3.44
CA SER A 506 7.41 24.56 -3.73
C SER A 506 7.74 23.69 -4.96
N GLY A 507 6.87 23.71 -5.99
CA GLY A 507 7.01 22.92 -7.22
C GLY A 507 6.53 21.48 -7.14
N SER A 508 6.07 21.01 -5.97
CA SER A 508 5.57 19.65 -5.78
C SER A 508 4.06 19.62 -5.62
N HIS A 509 3.44 18.52 -6.06
CA HIS A 509 2.00 18.30 -6.06
C HIS A 509 1.63 17.06 -5.23
N PHE A 510 0.63 17.19 -4.37
CA PHE A 510 0.16 16.12 -3.49
C PHE A 510 -1.36 15.97 -3.63
N ARG A 511 -1.85 14.73 -3.49
CA ARG A 511 -3.29 14.45 -3.52
C ARG A 511 -3.95 14.85 -2.20
N LEU A 512 -5.20 15.30 -2.28
CA LEU A 512 -6.04 15.61 -1.12
C LEU A 512 -6.93 14.41 -0.76
N PRO A 513 -7.28 14.23 0.52
CA PRO A 513 -6.93 15.09 1.67
C PRO A 513 -5.48 14.88 2.15
N LEU A 514 -4.90 15.90 2.77
CA LEU A 514 -3.50 15.89 3.20
C LEU A 514 -3.29 16.61 4.54
N LEU A 515 -2.50 16.00 5.42
CA LEU A 515 -1.92 16.64 6.58
C LEU A 515 -0.41 16.83 6.36
N LEU A 516 0.13 17.98 6.73
CA LEU A 516 1.56 18.26 6.71
C LEU A 516 2.02 18.51 8.14
N ARG A 517 3.07 17.81 8.58
CA ARG A 517 3.89 18.26 9.71
C ARG A 517 4.99 19.16 9.17
N VAL A 518 5.10 20.36 9.72
CA VAL A 518 6.02 21.39 9.23
C VAL A 518 7.05 21.72 10.30
N SER A 519 8.32 21.76 9.90
CA SER A 519 9.43 22.19 10.75
C SER A 519 10.40 23.05 9.93
N ASP A 520 11.36 23.70 10.59
CA ASP A 520 12.35 24.54 9.90
C ASP A 520 13.24 23.78 8.92
N LYS A 521 13.39 22.46 9.11
CA LYS A 521 14.31 21.61 8.35
C LYS A 521 13.62 20.66 7.37
N ARG A 522 12.35 20.33 7.60
CA ARG A 522 11.61 19.33 6.81
C ARG A 522 10.11 19.59 6.83
N ILE A 523 9.47 19.20 5.72
CA ILE A 523 8.02 19.00 5.63
C ILE A 523 7.77 17.52 5.49
N GLU A 524 6.85 17.01 6.29
CA GLU A 524 6.43 15.62 6.27
C GLU A 524 4.96 15.54 5.85
N PRO A 525 4.68 15.01 4.64
CA PRO A 525 3.33 14.80 4.17
C PRO A 525 2.74 13.49 4.73
N LEU A 526 1.58 13.60 5.36
CA LEU A 526 0.81 12.56 6.00
C LEU A 526 -0.54 12.41 5.26
N PRO A 527 -0.65 11.49 4.29
CA PRO A 527 -1.89 11.30 3.55
C PRO A 527 -2.95 10.56 4.38
N GLU A 528 -4.20 10.72 3.95
CA GLU A 528 -5.28 9.77 4.26
C GLU A 528 -5.36 8.75 3.12
N SER A 529 -5.11 7.49 3.44
CA SER A 529 -5.39 6.32 2.62
C SER A 529 -6.32 5.35 3.37
N GLU A 530 -6.80 4.36 2.63
CA GLU A 530 -7.72 3.32 3.10
C GLU A 530 -7.24 2.53 4.33
N TYR A 531 -5.92 2.45 4.55
CA TYR A 531 -5.32 1.78 5.72
C TYR A 531 -4.57 2.73 6.66
N SER A 532 -4.51 4.03 6.34
CA SER A 532 -4.00 5.00 7.29
C SER A 532 -5.11 5.40 8.27
N ALA A 533 -4.74 5.73 9.50
CA ALA A 533 -5.70 6.38 10.41
C ALA A 533 -6.21 7.68 9.76
N PRO A 534 -7.49 8.06 9.93
CA PRO A 534 -7.99 9.35 9.43
C PRO A 534 -7.11 10.51 9.89
N LEU A 535 -6.98 11.58 9.09
CA LEU A 535 -6.04 12.68 9.36
C LEU A 535 -6.20 13.28 10.76
N ARG A 536 -7.42 13.29 11.29
CA ARG A 536 -7.70 13.72 12.67
C ARG A 536 -6.95 12.91 13.73
N PHE A 537 -6.86 11.59 13.57
CA PHE A 537 -6.12 10.73 14.48
C PHE A 537 -4.62 10.93 14.32
N GLN A 538 -4.13 11.06 13.08
CA GLN A 538 -2.71 11.33 12.81
C GLN A 538 -2.28 12.67 13.42
N LEU A 539 -3.11 13.71 13.28
CA LEU A 539 -2.88 15.01 13.90
C LEU A 539 -2.88 14.90 15.42
N ALA A 540 -3.71 14.06 16.03
CA ALA A 540 -3.78 13.90 17.48
C ALA A 540 -2.51 13.29 18.10
N ASP A 541 -1.58 12.78 17.29
CA ASP A 541 -0.27 12.28 17.74
C ASP A 541 0.84 13.35 17.66
N PHE A 542 0.52 14.57 17.23
CA PHE A 542 1.47 15.68 17.15
C PHE A 542 1.79 16.24 18.53
N ALA A 543 3.04 16.64 18.75
CA ALA A 543 3.42 17.35 19.96
C ALA A 543 2.70 18.72 20.03
N PRO A 544 2.54 19.31 21.23
CA PRO A 544 1.80 20.58 21.38
C PRO A 544 2.33 21.74 20.52
N ARG A 545 3.61 21.71 20.14
CA ARG A 545 4.33 22.74 19.37
C ARG A 545 4.54 22.39 17.90
N ASP A 546 4.14 21.20 17.47
CA ASP A 546 4.33 20.83 16.07
C ASP A 546 3.43 21.69 15.20
N ASN A 547 4.04 22.32 14.19
CA ASN A 547 3.31 23.09 13.20
C ASN A 547 2.63 22.12 12.24
N PHE A 548 1.36 22.37 11.93
CA PHE A 548 0.62 21.58 10.96
C PHE A 548 -0.09 22.44 9.92
N LEU A 549 -0.25 21.87 8.73
CA LEU A 549 -1.17 22.35 7.70
C LEU A 549 -2.04 21.18 7.26
N TRP A 550 -3.36 21.32 7.37
CA TRP A 550 -4.34 20.29 7.08
C TRP A 550 -5.32 20.79 6.02
N VAL A 551 -5.45 20.06 4.91
CA VAL A 551 -6.43 20.37 3.84
C VAL A 551 -7.35 19.18 3.64
N ASP A 552 -8.64 19.40 3.91
CA ASP A 552 -9.68 18.35 3.93
C ASP A 552 -11.08 19.01 3.92
N ASN A 553 -12.15 18.22 3.93
CA ASN A 553 -13.51 18.76 4.04
C ASN A 553 -13.69 19.54 5.35
N CYS A 554 -14.35 20.69 5.26
CA CYS A 554 -14.53 21.62 6.36
C CYS A 554 -15.14 20.96 7.60
N TYR A 555 -16.19 20.14 7.45
CA TYR A 555 -16.88 19.51 8.59
C TYR A 555 -15.95 18.69 9.51
N LYS A 556 -14.82 18.16 9.01
CA LYS A 556 -13.86 17.40 9.82
C LYS A 556 -13.08 18.29 10.81
N MET A 557 -12.69 19.50 10.40
CA MET A 557 -11.88 20.43 11.20
C MET A 557 -12.69 21.57 11.83
N ALA A 558 -13.71 22.04 11.12
CA ALA A 558 -14.54 23.18 11.51
C ALA A 558 -15.33 22.92 12.79
N ARG A 559 -15.74 21.67 13.05
CA ARG A 559 -16.38 21.31 14.32
C ARG A 559 -15.50 21.59 15.55
N LEU A 560 -14.17 21.62 15.39
CA LEU A 560 -13.24 21.90 16.49
C LEU A 560 -12.99 23.40 16.62
N TRP A 561 -12.77 24.10 15.50
CA TRP A 561 -12.17 25.43 15.50
C TRP A 561 -12.96 26.50 14.72
N ALA A 562 -14.02 26.14 14.01
CA ALA A 562 -14.87 27.07 13.26
C ALA A 562 -16.33 26.57 13.13
N PRO A 563 -17.14 26.62 14.21
CA PRO A 563 -18.48 26.02 14.24
C PRO A 563 -19.41 26.43 13.09
N ALA A 564 -19.26 27.65 12.56
CA ALA A 564 -20.02 28.15 11.41
C ALA A 564 -19.83 27.33 10.12
N LEU A 565 -18.76 26.52 10.03
CA LEU A 565 -18.45 25.66 8.87
C LEU A 565 -18.60 24.16 9.22
N ALA A 566 -19.15 23.81 10.39
CA ALA A 566 -19.20 22.44 10.90
C ALA A 566 -20.01 21.46 10.03
N LEU A 567 -20.92 21.97 9.18
CA LEU A 567 -21.72 21.18 8.23
C LEU A 567 -21.29 21.37 6.77
N SER A 568 -20.24 22.16 6.52
CA SER A 568 -19.78 22.44 5.17
C SER A 568 -19.01 21.25 4.59
N THR A 569 -19.40 20.81 3.40
CA THR A 569 -18.69 19.77 2.63
C THR A 569 -17.60 20.35 1.73
N ASP A 570 -17.48 21.67 1.61
CA ASP A 570 -16.38 22.33 0.91
C ASP A 570 -15.02 21.94 1.52
N TYR A 571 -13.93 22.16 0.77
CA TYR A 571 -12.59 22.06 1.34
C TYR A 571 -12.31 23.24 2.28
N CYS A 572 -11.59 22.95 3.36
CA CYS A 572 -11.00 23.93 4.24
C CYS A 572 -9.51 23.67 4.39
N VAL A 573 -8.79 24.73 4.74
CA VAL A 573 -7.40 24.65 5.17
C VAL A 573 -7.35 25.05 6.64
N SER A 574 -6.79 24.19 7.48
CA SER A 574 -6.43 24.52 8.85
C SER A 574 -4.92 24.56 9.00
N GLN A 575 -4.40 25.57 9.69
CA GLN A 575 -2.98 25.63 10.05
C GLN A 575 -2.77 26.18 11.45
N GLY A 576 -1.71 25.73 12.13
CA GLY A 576 -1.39 26.15 13.50
C GLY A 576 -0.59 25.12 14.28
N GLN A 577 -0.75 25.13 15.61
CA GLN A 577 -0.16 24.19 16.56
C GLN A 577 -1.25 23.66 17.49
N LEU A 578 -1.28 22.38 17.86
CA LEU A 578 -2.38 21.85 18.69
C LEU A 578 -2.47 22.47 20.09
N GLY A 579 -1.34 22.85 20.69
CA GLY A 579 -1.32 23.58 21.96
C GLY A 579 -1.46 25.10 21.80
N GLY A 580 -1.34 25.61 20.58
CA GLY A 580 -1.37 27.03 20.24
C GLY A 580 -2.70 27.49 19.64
N GLU A 581 -2.65 28.46 18.72
CA GLU A 581 -3.80 28.87 17.91
C GLU A 581 -3.92 28.02 16.64
N GLN A 582 -5.17 27.75 16.22
CA GLN A 582 -5.51 27.08 14.98
C GLN A 582 -6.42 28.00 14.17
N LYS A 583 -6.17 28.11 12.88
CA LYS A 583 -6.99 28.91 11.97
C LYS A 583 -7.57 28.03 10.89
N VAL A 584 -8.90 28.00 10.78
CA VAL A 584 -9.62 27.34 9.69
C VAL A 584 -10.06 28.37 8.66
N GLN A 585 -9.79 28.11 7.38
CA GLN A 585 -10.19 28.95 6.26
C GLN A 585 -10.88 28.09 5.21
N ARG A 586 -12.09 28.49 4.79
CA ARG A 586 -12.81 27.85 3.70
C ARG A 586 -12.13 28.13 2.36
N VAL A 587 -12.03 27.10 1.53
CA VAL A 587 -11.57 27.18 0.15
C VAL A 587 -12.78 27.57 -0.72
N ASP A 588 -12.90 28.87 -1.01
CA ASP A 588 -14.06 29.48 -1.66
C ASP A 588 -13.95 29.53 -3.19
N LYS A 589 -12.84 29.04 -3.76
CA LYS A 589 -12.52 29.08 -5.20
C LYS A 589 -12.02 27.72 -5.67
N ALA A 590 -12.24 27.44 -6.96
CA ALA A 590 -11.76 26.21 -7.59
C ALA A 590 -10.23 26.03 -7.41
N THR A 591 -9.49 27.11 -7.61
CA THR A 591 -8.07 27.25 -7.30
C THR A 591 -7.91 28.33 -6.24
N TRP A 592 -7.37 27.97 -5.08
CA TRP A 592 -7.23 28.85 -3.92
C TRP A 592 -5.78 28.93 -3.47
N GLN A 593 -5.28 30.14 -3.22
CA GLN A 593 -3.91 30.38 -2.81
C GLN A 593 -3.85 30.74 -1.32
N GLY A 594 -2.97 30.06 -0.60
CA GLY A 594 -2.70 30.30 0.81
C GLY A 594 -1.24 30.62 1.08
N LYS A 595 -1.00 31.29 2.21
CA LYS A 595 0.33 31.41 2.81
C LYS A 595 0.41 30.50 4.02
N ALA A 596 1.49 29.74 4.13
CA ALA A 596 1.78 28.99 5.32
C ALA A 596 2.36 29.96 6.36
N ALA A 597 1.69 30.07 7.50
CA ALA A 597 2.05 31.01 8.55
C ALA A 597 1.83 30.36 9.91
N PHE A 598 2.93 30.00 10.57
CA PHE A 598 2.93 29.42 11.90
C PHE A 598 3.41 30.49 12.88
N ARG A 599 2.49 30.99 13.72
CA ARG A 599 2.83 31.98 14.75
C ARG A 599 3.23 31.24 16.01
N ASP A 600 4.33 31.67 16.63
CA ASP A 600 4.65 31.25 17.98
C ASP A 600 3.58 31.80 18.93
N THR A 601 2.77 30.88 19.45
CA THR A 601 1.67 31.20 20.37
C THR A 601 1.92 30.54 21.71
N VAL A 602 1.29 31.07 22.76
CA VAL A 602 1.40 30.49 24.10
C VAL A 602 0.76 29.10 24.07
N ILE A 603 1.55 28.09 24.41
CA ILE A 603 1.11 26.70 24.48
C ILE A 603 0.28 26.49 25.76
N ASP A 604 -0.98 26.13 25.58
CA ASP A 604 -1.91 25.81 26.66
C ASP A 604 -2.16 24.30 26.73
N ALA A 605 -1.81 23.70 27.87
CA ALA A 605 -1.93 22.25 28.07
C ALA A 605 -3.39 21.77 28.08
N ALA A 606 -4.32 22.56 28.61
CA ALA A 606 -5.73 22.20 28.66
C ALA A 606 -6.38 22.27 27.26
N ARG A 607 -5.99 23.26 26.46
CA ARG A 607 -6.37 23.37 25.05
C ARG A 607 -5.84 22.20 24.24
N TYR A 608 -4.56 21.86 24.42
CA TYR A 608 -3.96 20.70 23.77
C TYR A 608 -4.73 19.40 24.09
N GLN A 609 -5.00 19.13 25.37
CA GLN A 609 -5.75 17.93 25.78
C GLN A 609 -7.15 17.90 25.16
N ARG A 610 -7.92 19.00 25.24
CA ARG A 610 -9.26 19.08 24.61
C ARG A 610 -9.21 18.85 23.10
N ASN A 611 -8.23 19.42 22.40
CA ASN A 611 -8.05 19.21 20.97
C ASN A 611 -7.78 17.73 20.65
N VAL A 612 -6.85 17.10 21.38
CA VAL A 612 -6.51 15.67 21.19
C VAL A 612 -7.71 14.77 21.46
N GLU A 613 -8.45 14.99 22.56
CA GLU A 613 -9.65 14.23 22.90
C GLU A 613 -10.72 14.35 21.80
N THR A 614 -10.98 15.57 21.33
CA THR A 614 -11.98 15.85 20.28
C THR A 614 -11.59 15.24 18.94
N LEU A 615 -10.30 15.26 18.59
CA LEU A 615 -9.78 14.64 17.37
C LEU A 615 -9.94 13.12 17.37
N LYS A 616 -9.97 12.46 18.54
CA LYS A 616 -10.06 11.00 18.69
C LYS A 616 -11.49 10.45 18.79
N VAL A 617 -12.52 11.31 18.90
CA VAL A 617 -13.94 10.90 18.92
C VAL A 617 -14.32 10.12 17.66
N MET A 618 -14.95 8.95 17.78
CA MET A 618 -15.35 8.12 16.64
C MET A 618 -16.43 8.80 15.78
N ASP A 619 -16.47 8.48 14.49
CA ASP A 619 -17.34 9.20 13.55
C ASP A 619 -18.83 9.14 13.90
N ASN A 620 -19.29 8.06 14.54
CA ASN A 620 -20.68 7.91 14.97
C ASN A 620 -20.99 8.61 16.31
N ASP A 621 -19.97 9.00 17.07
CA ASP A 621 -20.12 9.66 18.37
C ASP A 621 -20.07 11.20 18.27
N ILE A 622 -19.75 11.73 17.08
CA ILE A 622 -19.76 13.16 16.82
C ILE A 622 -21.20 13.69 16.88
N ARG A 623 -21.39 14.83 17.56
CA ARG A 623 -22.64 15.58 17.60
C ARG A 623 -22.48 16.99 17.04
N TYR A 624 -23.48 17.47 16.32
CA TYR A 624 -23.49 18.81 15.70
C TYR A 624 -24.84 19.51 15.88
N GLN A 625 -24.85 20.84 15.84
CA GLN A 625 -26.07 21.63 15.89
C GLN A 625 -26.73 21.66 14.50
N ALA A 626 -27.91 21.05 14.37
CA ALA A 626 -28.72 21.10 13.16
C ALA A 626 -30.17 20.67 13.44
N ASP A 627 -31.14 21.28 12.77
CA ASP A 627 -32.55 20.91 12.89
C ASP A 627 -32.93 19.60 12.15
N SER A 628 -31.95 18.94 11.53
CA SER A 628 -32.14 17.73 10.74
C SER A 628 -30.91 16.87 10.76
N PHE A 629 -31.09 15.55 10.71
CA PHE A 629 -29.99 14.61 10.51
C PHE A 629 -29.53 14.68 9.05
N ILE A 630 -28.35 15.26 8.83
CA ILE A 630 -27.67 15.34 7.54
C ILE A 630 -26.69 14.16 7.41
N PHE A 631 -26.88 13.32 6.39
CA PHE A 631 -26.15 12.06 6.29
C PHE A 631 -24.80 12.20 5.56
N ASN A 632 -24.58 13.22 4.74
CA ASN A 632 -23.33 13.40 3.99
C ASN A 632 -22.13 13.92 4.83
N VAL A 633 -22.32 14.14 6.13
CA VAL A 633 -21.26 14.49 7.10
C VAL A 633 -21.18 13.44 8.21
N ALA A 634 -20.02 13.32 8.87
CA ALA A 634 -19.84 12.43 10.02
C ALA A 634 -20.63 12.91 11.25
N GLY A 635 -21.07 11.99 12.11
CA GLY A 635 -21.89 12.29 13.30
C GLY A 635 -23.39 12.33 13.04
N ALA A 636 -24.11 12.92 14.00
CA ALA A 636 -25.55 13.17 14.01
C ALA A 636 -25.88 14.48 14.77
N PRO A 637 -27.12 15.00 14.66
CA PRO A 637 -27.58 16.15 15.47
C PRO A 637 -27.47 15.90 16.99
N GLU A 638 -27.36 16.96 17.78
CA GLU A 638 -27.30 16.89 19.26
C GLU A 638 -28.51 16.18 19.89
N GLU A 639 -29.66 16.17 19.23
CA GLU A 639 -30.88 15.48 19.67
C GLU A 639 -30.79 13.96 19.51
N VAL A 640 -29.90 13.48 18.64
CA VAL A 640 -29.72 12.04 18.39
C VAL A 640 -28.76 11.46 19.43
N ARG A 641 -29.26 10.52 20.23
CA ARG A 641 -28.46 9.79 21.22
C ARG A 641 -27.49 8.83 20.55
N GLN A 642 -27.98 8.01 19.63
CA GLN A 642 -27.18 7.03 18.88
C GLN A 642 -27.89 6.61 17.59
N PHE A 643 -27.13 6.03 16.66
CA PHE A 643 -27.67 5.48 15.43
C PHE A 643 -26.87 4.27 14.94
N SER A 644 -27.50 3.38 14.19
CA SER A 644 -26.89 2.16 13.65
C SER A 644 -27.50 1.73 12.30
N GLY A 645 -26.91 0.72 11.66
CA GLY A 645 -27.40 0.18 10.39
C GLY A 645 -27.06 1.05 9.16
N ILE A 646 -26.20 2.06 9.30
CA ILE A 646 -25.79 2.95 8.21
C ILE A 646 -24.29 2.93 7.99
N SER A 647 -23.90 3.16 6.74
CA SER A 647 -22.50 3.22 6.32
C SER A 647 -21.84 4.57 6.64
N ARG A 648 -20.57 4.67 6.27
CA ARG A 648 -19.81 5.94 6.27
C ARG A 648 -20.43 6.99 5.34
N PRO A 649 -20.21 8.30 5.62
CA PRO A 649 -20.65 9.39 4.76
C PRO A 649 -20.05 9.32 3.36
N GLU A 650 -20.86 9.66 2.36
CA GLU A 650 -20.48 9.92 0.97
C GLU A 650 -20.91 11.36 0.62
N SER A 651 -20.41 11.92 -0.49
CA SER A 651 -20.66 13.33 -0.85
C SER A 651 -22.15 13.72 -0.93
N TRP A 652 -23.01 12.76 -1.25
CA TRP A 652 -24.46 12.94 -1.39
C TRP A 652 -25.28 12.50 -0.16
N GLY A 653 -24.76 11.63 0.72
CA GLY A 653 -25.54 11.00 1.80
C GLY A 653 -24.88 9.76 2.42
N ARG A 654 -25.68 8.85 3.00
CA ARG A 654 -25.24 7.53 3.51
C ARG A 654 -26.18 6.42 3.08
N TRP A 655 -25.62 5.26 2.76
CA TRP A 655 -26.42 4.06 2.55
C TRP A 655 -26.72 3.32 3.86
N SER A 656 -27.94 2.76 3.96
CA SER A 656 -28.21 1.65 4.88
C SER A 656 -27.32 0.46 4.53
N ASN A 657 -26.88 -0.30 5.53
CA ASN A 657 -26.01 -1.46 5.31
C ASN A 657 -26.36 -2.62 6.23
N ALA A 658 -26.92 -3.68 5.65
CA ALA A 658 -27.36 -4.87 6.37
C ALA A 658 -26.21 -5.70 6.98
N GLN A 659 -24.94 -5.42 6.64
CA GLN A 659 -23.80 -5.97 7.36
C GLN A 659 -23.56 -5.29 8.72
N LEU A 660 -23.98 -4.03 8.86
CA LEU A 660 -23.86 -3.25 10.09
C LEU A 660 -25.13 -3.35 10.95
N GLY A 661 -26.26 -3.67 10.32
CA GLY A 661 -27.54 -3.95 10.95
C GLY A 661 -28.62 -4.06 9.87
N GLU A 662 -29.51 -5.05 9.99
CA GLU A 662 -30.58 -5.29 9.01
C GLU A 662 -31.57 -4.11 8.88
N GLU A 663 -31.61 -3.26 9.90
CA GLU A 663 -32.46 -2.08 10.00
C GLU A 663 -31.63 -0.85 10.40
N VAL A 664 -32.09 0.32 9.96
CA VAL A 664 -31.54 1.62 10.37
C VAL A 664 -32.28 2.05 11.63
N LYS A 665 -31.54 2.24 12.72
CA LYS A 665 -32.08 2.75 14.00
C LYS A 665 -31.52 4.12 14.31
N ILE A 666 -32.39 5.03 14.73
CA ILE A 666 -32.03 6.35 15.22
C ILE A 666 -32.76 6.56 16.55
N GLU A 667 -32.00 6.62 17.64
CA GLU A 667 -32.52 6.88 18.99
C GLU A 667 -32.27 8.33 19.35
N TYR A 668 -33.31 9.02 19.82
CA TYR A 668 -33.28 10.41 20.25
C TYR A 668 -33.14 10.52 21.78
N ASN A 669 -32.52 11.60 22.24
CA ASN A 669 -32.34 11.90 23.68
C ASN A 669 -33.66 12.12 24.40
N GLN A 670 -34.69 12.60 23.69
CA GLN A 670 -36.05 12.80 24.17
C GLN A 670 -37.03 12.00 23.30
N PRO A 671 -38.20 11.61 23.84
CA PRO A 671 -39.30 11.08 23.04
C PRO A 671 -39.60 11.96 21.82
N LEU A 672 -39.88 11.34 20.68
CA LEU A 672 -40.40 12.05 19.51
C LEU A 672 -41.78 12.65 19.86
N PRO A 673 -42.21 13.76 19.22
CA PRO A 673 -43.50 14.40 19.52
C PRO A 673 -44.66 13.41 19.39
N GLU A 674 -45.76 13.66 20.10
CA GLU A 674 -46.95 12.79 20.03
C GLU A 674 -47.59 12.79 18.63
N LYS A 675 -47.50 13.92 17.91
CA LYS A 675 -47.87 14.06 16.50
C LYS A 675 -46.80 14.85 15.76
N PHE A 676 -46.28 14.28 14.68
CA PHE A 676 -45.24 14.94 13.89
C PHE A 676 -45.19 14.45 12.45
N ASP A 677 -44.61 15.30 11.62
CA ASP A 677 -44.24 14.98 10.26
C ASP A 677 -42.76 14.59 10.22
N LEU A 678 -42.49 13.43 9.61
CA LEU A 678 -41.15 12.95 9.32
C LEU A 678 -40.84 13.21 7.85
N VAL A 679 -40.02 14.22 7.59
CA VAL A 679 -39.57 14.58 6.24
C VAL A 679 -38.28 13.83 5.93
N ILE A 680 -38.33 12.91 4.97
CA ILE A 680 -37.21 12.05 4.57
C ILE A 680 -36.80 12.37 3.14
N THR A 681 -35.53 12.71 2.93
CA THR A 681 -34.93 12.82 1.60
C THR A 681 -34.03 11.62 1.36
N ALA A 682 -34.39 10.75 0.41
CA ALA A 682 -33.73 9.47 0.20
C ALA A 682 -33.90 8.94 -1.24
N LYS A 683 -33.17 7.86 -1.55
CA LYS A 683 -33.27 7.05 -2.78
C LYS A 683 -33.19 5.56 -2.44
N ALA A 684 -33.67 4.70 -3.33
CA ALA A 684 -33.53 3.25 -3.23
C ALA A 684 -32.26 2.75 -3.93
N PHE A 685 -31.76 1.60 -3.50
CA PHE A 685 -30.69 0.88 -4.17
C PHE A 685 -31.24 -0.28 -5.02
N GLY A 686 -31.02 -0.24 -6.33
CA GLY A 686 -31.32 -1.33 -7.26
C GLY A 686 -32.78 -1.82 -7.17
N PRO A 687 -33.04 -3.11 -6.88
CA PRO A 687 -34.38 -3.69 -6.83
C PRO A 687 -35.23 -3.20 -5.66
N ASN A 688 -34.68 -2.41 -4.72
CA ASN A 688 -35.48 -1.75 -3.69
C ASN A 688 -36.33 -0.60 -4.25
N ALA A 689 -36.04 -0.12 -5.47
CA ALA A 689 -36.81 0.93 -6.11
C ALA A 689 -38.26 0.49 -6.34
N GLY A 690 -39.21 1.32 -5.91
CA GLY A 690 -40.65 1.04 -5.99
C GLY A 690 -41.19 0.01 -4.99
N LYS A 691 -40.33 -0.56 -4.13
CA LYS A 691 -40.78 -1.46 -3.05
C LYS A 691 -41.20 -0.66 -1.81
N PRO A 692 -42.16 -1.16 -1.02
CA PRO A 692 -42.53 -0.55 0.25
C PRO A 692 -41.39 -0.72 1.28
N VAL A 693 -40.97 0.39 1.88
CA VAL A 693 -39.95 0.45 2.94
C VAL A 693 -40.66 0.82 4.25
N PRO A 694 -40.81 -0.11 5.21
CA PRO A 694 -41.41 0.18 6.51
C PRO A 694 -40.60 1.19 7.31
N VAL A 695 -41.29 2.19 7.87
CA VAL A 695 -40.76 3.20 8.80
C VAL A 695 -41.59 3.15 10.07
N LYS A 696 -40.97 2.88 11.21
CA LYS A 696 -41.65 2.65 12.49
C LYS A 696 -41.22 3.62 13.58
N VAL A 697 -42.17 4.04 14.40
CA VAL A 697 -41.98 4.80 15.63
C VAL A 697 -42.93 4.26 16.68
N GLY A 698 -42.38 3.56 17.68
CA GLY A 698 -43.20 2.84 18.66
C GLY A 698 -44.06 1.77 17.97
N ASP A 699 -45.37 1.82 18.20
CA ASP A 699 -46.35 0.91 17.60
C ASP A 699 -46.90 1.43 16.25
N SER A 700 -46.47 2.61 15.82
CA SER A 700 -46.92 3.25 14.58
C SER A 700 -45.98 2.94 13.43
N GLU A 701 -46.54 2.50 12.29
CA GLU A 701 -45.80 2.15 11.08
C GLU A 701 -46.38 2.88 9.87
N GLN A 702 -45.52 3.52 9.09
CA GLN A 702 -45.84 4.08 7.78
C GLN A 702 -44.97 3.43 6.70
N THR A 703 -45.41 3.51 5.45
CA THR A 703 -44.67 2.98 4.30
C THR A 703 -44.06 4.11 3.49
N LEU A 704 -42.75 4.02 3.26
CA LEU A 704 -41.99 4.89 2.36
C LEU A 704 -41.80 4.16 1.01
N THR A 705 -41.97 4.84 -0.12
CA THR A 705 -41.69 4.30 -1.45
C THR A 705 -40.69 5.20 -2.16
N LEU A 706 -39.54 4.64 -2.56
CA LEU A 706 -38.42 5.40 -3.13
C LEU A 706 -38.11 4.93 -4.56
N GLY A 707 -37.72 5.85 -5.43
CA GLY A 707 -37.12 5.55 -6.73
C GLY A 707 -35.59 5.44 -6.65
N ASN A 708 -34.92 5.23 -7.79
CA ASN A 708 -33.46 5.24 -7.87
C ASN A 708 -32.86 6.66 -7.71
N GLU A 709 -33.67 7.68 -7.97
CA GLU A 709 -33.29 9.08 -7.81
C GLU A 709 -33.65 9.60 -6.41
N VAL A 710 -32.93 10.62 -5.96
CA VAL A 710 -33.19 11.28 -4.68
C VAL A 710 -34.54 12.00 -4.75
N SER A 711 -35.40 11.72 -3.77
CA SER A 711 -36.71 12.34 -3.62
C SER A 711 -37.01 12.61 -2.14
N THR A 712 -37.91 13.58 -1.88
CA THR A 712 -38.36 13.92 -0.53
C THR A 712 -39.79 13.44 -0.34
N THR A 713 -40.04 12.72 0.75
CA THR A 713 -41.37 12.23 1.15
C THR A 713 -41.64 12.62 2.60
N THR A 714 -42.88 13.03 2.88
CA THR A 714 -43.35 13.31 4.25
C THR A 714 -44.22 12.17 4.72
N LEU A 715 -43.90 11.64 5.90
CA LEU A 715 -44.68 10.62 6.60
C LEU A 715 -45.30 11.23 7.86
N HIS A 716 -46.53 10.86 8.18
CA HIS A 716 -47.31 11.46 9.26
C HIS A 716 -47.45 10.47 10.42
N PHE A 717 -46.82 10.74 11.56
CA PHE A 717 -46.82 9.81 12.70
C PHE A 717 -47.65 10.31 13.87
N GLU A 718 -48.37 9.36 14.48
CA GLU A 718 -48.87 9.47 15.86
C GLU A 718 -48.04 8.53 16.74
N ASN A 719 -47.49 9.06 17.85
CA ASN A 719 -46.57 8.37 18.76
C ASN A 719 -47.11 8.36 20.20
N PRO A 720 -48.28 7.72 20.46
CA PRO A 720 -48.91 7.74 21.78
C PRO A 720 -48.08 7.04 22.85
N THR A 721 -47.20 6.11 22.47
CA THR A 721 -46.29 5.41 23.37
C THR A 721 -45.06 6.23 23.76
N ARG A 722 -44.92 7.45 23.22
CA ARG A 722 -43.78 8.34 23.46
C ARG A 722 -42.44 7.65 23.18
N SER A 723 -42.39 6.88 22.11
CA SER A 723 -41.14 6.26 21.66
C SER A 723 -40.14 7.35 21.26
N ASN A 724 -38.86 7.11 21.58
CA ASN A 724 -37.74 7.96 21.19
C ASN A 724 -36.94 7.33 20.03
N THR A 725 -37.45 6.27 19.41
CA THR A 725 -36.69 5.51 18.41
C THR A 725 -37.43 5.48 17.07
N LEU A 726 -36.70 5.86 16.02
CA LEU A 726 -37.09 5.73 14.62
C LEU A 726 -36.38 4.53 14.00
N VAL A 727 -37.15 3.64 13.36
CA VAL A 727 -36.62 2.44 12.69
C VAL A 727 -37.02 2.45 11.22
N ILE A 728 -36.07 2.24 10.31
CA ILE A 728 -36.32 2.10 8.87
C ILE A 728 -35.80 0.73 8.44
N VAL A 729 -36.64 -0.07 7.78
CA VAL A 729 -36.31 -1.45 7.38
C VAL A 729 -36.24 -1.54 5.85
N PRO A 730 -35.04 -1.53 5.25
CA PRO A 730 -34.91 -1.73 3.81
C PRO A 730 -35.35 -3.16 3.42
N PRO A 731 -36.24 -3.33 2.43
CA PRO A 731 -36.92 -4.60 2.20
C PRO A 731 -36.05 -5.69 1.59
N ASP A 732 -35.06 -5.32 0.75
CA ASP A 732 -34.25 -6.30 0.02
C ASP A 732 -32.79 -5.81 -0.18
N PRO A 733 -31.96 -5.76 0.89
CA PRO A 733 -30.60 -5.24 0.80
C PRO A 733 -29.71 -6.09 -0.13
N GLN A 734 -29.14 -5.45 -1.15
CA GLN A 734 -28.33 -6.09 -2.19
C GLN A 734 -26.83 -6.01 -1.90
N SER A 735 -26.13 -7.10 -2.17
CA SER A 735 -24.67 -7.16 -2.12
C SER A 735 -24.04 -6.36 -3.25
N THR A 736 -23.17 -5.41 -2.94
CA THR A 736 -22.51 -4.54 -3.93
C THR A 736 -21.17 -4.02 -3.42
N ASN A 737 -20.27 -3.71 -4.36
CA ASN A 737 -19.03 -2.99 -4.08
C ASN A 737 -19.15 -1.48 -4.31
N GLU A 738 -20.35 -0.97 -4.59
CA GLU A 738 -20.58 0.47 -4.76
C GLU A 738 -20.18 1.24 -3.49
N GLY A 739 -19.26 2.19 -3.68
CA GLY A 739 -18.66 2.94 -2.58
C GLY A 739 -18.09 2.02 -1.49
N ASN A 740 -17.67 0.79 -1.79
CA ASN A 740 -17.07 -0.09 -0.78
C ASN A 740 -15.61 0.32 -0.49
N ILE A 741 -15.14 -0.05 0.69
CA ILE A 741 -13.73 0.02 1.07
C ILE A 741 -13.09 -1.27 0.52
N LEU A 742 -12.14 -1.15 -0.41
CA LEU A 742 -11.41 -2.27 -1.02
C LEU A 742 -10.73 -3.13 0.06
N GLY A 743 -10.92 -4.45 -0.03
CA GLY A 743 -10.48 -5.41 0.99
C GLY A 743 -11.51 -5.72 2.07
N HIS A 744 -12.64 -5.01 2.11
CA HIS A 744 -13.80 -5.38 2.93
C HIS A 744 -14.80 -6.20 2.11
N SER A 745 -15.57 -7.04 2.80
CA SER A 745 -16.69 -7.77 2.19
C SER A 745 -17.65 -6.80 1.48
N PRO A 746 -18.28 -7.20 0.36
CA PRO A 746 -19.25 -6.35 -0.35
C PRO A 746 -20.34 -5.83 0.58
N ARG A 747 -20.67 -4.54 0.52
CA ARG A 747 -21.71 -3.93 1.35
C ARG A 747 -23.08 -4.49 0.98
N ARG A 748 -24.01 -4.56 1.94
CA ARG A 748 -25.40 -4.95 1.66
C ARG A 748 -26.33 -3.74 1.72
N LEU A 749 -26.52 -3.07 0.59
CA LEU A 749 -27.18 -1.76 0.50
C LEU A 749 -28.69 -1.88 0.21
N GLY A 750 -29.50 -1.05 0.88
CA GLY A 750 -30.95 -1.03 0.72
C GLY A 750 -31.50 0.33 0.27
N ILE A 751 -31.34 1.35 1.10
CA ILE A 751 -31.75 2.73 0.82
C ILE A 751 -30.60 3.71 1.09
N GLY A 752 -30.57 4.81 0.34
CA GLY A 752 -29.63 5.91 0.50
C GLY A 752 -30.33 7.12 1.10
N MET A 753 -29.86 7.60 2.24
CA MET A 753 -30.45 8.73 2.97
C MET A 753 -29.59 9.97 2.80
N VAL A 754 -30.24 11.10 2.51
CA VAL A 754 -29.61 12.43 2.40
C VAL A 754 -29.88 13.23 3.66
N SER A 755 -31.15 13.32 4.07
CA SER A 755 -31.56 14.03 5.27
C SER A 755 -32.84 13.47 5.89
N ILE A 756 -32.95 13.56 7.21
CA ILE A 756 -34.19 13.28 7.97
C ILE A 756 -34.49 14.47 8.90
N LYS A 757 -35.71 14.98 8.86
CA LYS A 757 -36.18 16.07 9.73
C LYS A 757 -37.51 15.68 10.41
N VAL A 758 -37.58 15.95 11.71
CA VAL A 758 -38.80 15.80 12.50
C VAL A 758 -39.42 17.19 12.67
N ILE A 759 -40.67 17.36 12.23
CA ILE A 759 -41.41 18.62 12.35
C ILE A 759 -42.62 18.35 13.25
N ASN A 760 -42.69 19.03 14.39
CA ASN A 760 -43.83 18.90 15.27
C ASN A 760 -45.10 19.37 14.54
N ALA A 761 -46.13 18.51 14.47
CA ALA A 761 -47.39 18.83 13.81
C ALA A 761 -48.33 19.68 14.70
N SER A 762 -47.88 20.02 15.92
CA SER A 762 -48.65 20.72 16.96
C SER A 762 -48.32 22.22 17.07
N GLY A 763 -47.68 22.83 16.06
CA GLY A 763 -47.25 24.23 16.08
C GLY A 763 -47.29 24.89 14.71
#